data_AF-A0A8T4H1W5-F1
#
_entry.id   AF-A0A8T4H1W5-F1
#
_cell.length_a   1.000
_cell.length_b   1.000
_cell.length_c   1.000
_cell.angle_alpha   90.00
_cell.angle_beta   90.00
_cell.angle_gamma   90.00
#
_symmetry.space_group_name_H-M   'P 1'
#
loop_
_entity.id
_entity.type
_entity.pdbx_description
1 polymer ?
#
loop_
_entity_poly.entity_id
_entity_poly.type
_entity_poly.pdbx_seq_one_letter_code
_entity_poly.pdbx_strand_id
1 'polypeptide(L)'
;MRRRSFLRTAAAGVLLGSVGVSAGGTALAATDEIDPLMFDSTASLLNANGEPLTDDSLVAVWAGTAATSTDADGKGDSVDYPADTDIPLVASEGGVVGFGAPVAQDDTNFGYGNEEFVLNVLDAEVGGGTVAFDEGHGQYYGTWEHDQFIEYAEENGYSVEARTDIAATLGDADAVIITTPSDAFSQEELDALSTFVDDGGSVLLFHQSDFRNFDETANLDAIAAALDVGFRFNDDQVLDEESNDGIGFVPVTDRFNDDEFDYFSERPGLGPPELEKGQRYEVDVISVTDGDTIDVRFPNDYEDTVRVLGLDTPETGDTEERTEEWEGLSDEAYLKAEGDDATAFAEEKLAGETVSIRFDDEEPLRGDFGRLLAYVDYDADGTEGYNMPYNRLAVREGYARVYDSGFGQHDSFLQEEFAAREDGAGVWAESAPNESSTIRNGAVEELYAPYAASVRTTDGRIDRKRVPVSAAKTAYQQDAAVEYDAAAPLVGIDQHARVALSGTSFIDESFEQGEGFPESVSGYGNYSFLTSLLDRLSEREGEVLIDGGHGQFGTERSVGAEDAAYYMRYLEGVDLGFEQVNDLTGDLLERGRALLISAPAEPLSDAELDSLRSFVADGGGVVLLGGDVPTAHRENLNAVAEALTTDLRLNSGRVLDEEANLDGRASLPTTGNLDEWFRLFGGYDADTNYKGARGGPGSPGANGKGHGKGNGKGHSKGKGKGHGD
;
A
#
# COMPACT_ATOMS: atom_id res chain seq x y z
N MET A 1 49.70 -37.92 15.19
CA MET A 1 48.41 -37.70 15.87
C MET A 1 48.32 -36.20 16.11
N ARG A 2 47.59 -35.42 15.29
CA ARG A 2 46.11 -35.19 15.27
C ARG A 2 45.64 -34.62 16.63
N ARG A 3 44.88 -33.51 16.75
CA ARG A 3 44.07 -32.66 15.83
C ARG A 3 43.77 -31.32 16.58
N ARG A 4 43.88 -30.15 15.92
CA ARG A 4 42.82 -29.21 15.39
C ARG A 4 42.03 -28.47 16.50
N SER A 5 42.05 -27.14 16.69
CA SER A 5 41.82 -25.94 15.83
C SER A 5 40.41 -25.84 15.24
N PHE A 6 39.68 -24.78 15.62
CA PHE A 6 39.13 -23.78 14.70
C PHE A 6 38.99 -22.41 15.39
N LEU A 7 39.68 -21.42 14.83
CA LEU A 7 39.50 -19.97 14.94
C LEU A 7 38.72 -19.55 13.67
N ARG A 8 37.86 -18.54 13.76
CA ARG A 8 37.55 -17.67 12.62
C ARG A 8 38.05 -16.26 12.94
N THR A 9 38.75 -15.71 11.95
CA THR A 9 39.55 -14.49 11.98
C THR A 9 38.79 -13.41 11.21
N ALA A 10 38.59 -12.25 11.84
CA ALA A 10 38.24 -11.02 11.14
C ALA A 10 39.48 -10.49 10.39
N ALA A 11 39.34 -10.19 9.11
CA ALA A 11 40.38 -9.55 8.31
C ALA A 11 39.95 -8.11 8.00
N ALA A 12 40.57 -7.16 8.71
CA ALA A 12 40.58 -5.75 8.33
C ALA A 12 41.67 -5.52 7.28
N GLY A 13 41.31 -4.88 6.17
CA GLY A 13 42.25 -4.33 5.17
C GLY A 13 41.97 -2.85 4.98
N VAL A 14 42.88 -1.99 5.45
CA VAL A 14 42.88 -0.54 5.21
C VAL A 14 43.78 -0.24 4.01
N LEU A 15 43.27 0.50 3.03
CA LEU A 15 44.06 1.42 2.20
C LEU A 15 43.24 2.68 1.88
N LEU A 16 43.88 3.82 2.15
CA LEU A 16 43.41 5.21 2.19
C LEU A 16 42.89 5.78 0.86
N GLY A 17 41.85 6.61 0.95
CA GLY A 17 41.44 7.60 -0.05
C GLY A 17 40.38 8.55 0.51
N SER A 18 40.78 9.76 0.91
CA SER A 18 39.97 10.78 1.59
C SER A 18 39.10 11.62 0.64
N VAL A 19 37.83 11.85 0.99
CA VAL A 19 37.00 13.10 1.07
C VAL A 19 35.58 12.58 1.43
N GLY A 20 34.83 12.94 2.47
CA GLY A 20 34.75 14.15 3.29
C GLY A 20 33.32 14.69 3.23
N VAL A 21 32.35 14.06 3.91
CA VAL A 21 31.06 14.68 4.29
C VAL A 21 30.70 14.20 5.70
N SER A 22 30.37 15.17 6.56
CA SER A 22 30.14 15.04 7.98
C SER A 22 28.77 14.43 8.30
N ALA A 23 28.75 13.21 8.86
CA ALA A 23 27.64 12.73 9.67
C ALA A 23 27.89 13.20 11.11
N GLY A 24 27.11 14.17 11.55
CA GLY A 24 27.11 14.69 12.92
C GLY A 24 25.67 14.92 13.33
N GLY A 25 25.12 13.96 14.06
CA GLY A 25 23.77 14.01 14.60
C GLY A 25 23.58 12.83 15.54
N THR A 26 24.07 13.01 16.77
CA THR A 26 23.59 12.40 18.03
C THR A 26 23.05 10.96 17.95
N ALA A 27 23.87 10.01 18.42
CA ALA A 27 23.34 8.85 19.13
C ALA A 27 22.60 9.37 20.38
N LEU A 28 21.29 9.51 20.26
CA LEU A 28 20.39 9.39 21.39
C LEU A 28 20.36 7.89 21.70
N ALA A 29 20.78 7.51 22.89
CA ALA A 29 20.37 6.22 23.43
C ALA A 29 18.87 6.39 23.71
N ALA A 30 18.03 5.91 22.79
CA ALA A 30 16.73 5.43 23.19
C ALA A 30 17.02 4.25 24.13
N THR A 31 16.54 4.33 25.35
CA THR A 31 16.23 3.12 26.09
C THR A 31 14.93 2.67 25.48
N ASP A 32 14.98 1.64 24.66
CA ASP A 32 13.84 1.24 23.85
C ASP A 32 12.71 0.80 24.81
N GLU A 33 11.64 1.59 24.81
CA GLU A 33 10.43 1.42 25.61
C GLU A 33 9.43 0.67 24.73
N ILE A 34 8.64 -0.21 25.34
CA ILE A 34 7.68 -1.02 24.60
C ILE A 34 6.68 -0.16 23.82
N ASP A 35 6.18 -0.70 22.70
CA ASP A 35 5.11 -0.10 21.92
C ASP A 35 3.83 0.13 22.76
N PRO A 36 2.90 1.02 22.31
CA PRO A 36 1.65 1.27 23.02
C PRO A 36 0.87 -0.02 23.29
N LEU A 37 0.35 -0.19 24.50
CA LEU A 37 -0.36 -1.40 24.91
C LEU A 37 -1.84 -1.33 24.50
N MET A 38 -2.39 -2.47 24.08
CA MET A 38 -3.79 -2.64 23.74
C MET A 38 -4.58 -3.26 24.90
N PHE A 39 -5.81 -2.80 25.13
CA PHE A 39 -6.65 -3.26 26.23
C PHE A 39 -8.07 -3.61 25.73
N ASP A 40 -8.25 -4.77 25.10
CA ASP A 40 -9.58 -5.22 24.65
C ASP A 40 -10.54 -5.37 25.84
N SER A 41 -11.67 -4.65 25.75
CA SER A 41 -12.80 -4.81 26.67
C SER A 41 -12.38 -4.66 28.13
N THR A 42 -11.64 -3.58 28.41
CA THR A 42 -11.04 -3.31 29.72
C THR A 42 -11.96 -2.57 30.68
N ALA A 43 -11.80 -2.84 31.96
CA ALA A 43 -12.35 -2.08 33.08
C ALA A 43 -11.28 -1.17 33.69
N SER A 44 -11.71 -0.13 34.39
CA SER A 44 -10.83 0.70 35.20
C SER A 44 -10.58 0.10 36.58
N LEU A 45 -9.57 0.61 37.28
CA LEU A 45 -9.28 0.21 38.67
C LEU A 45 -9.73 1.29 39.64
N LEU A 46 -10.06 0.93 40.88
CA LEU A 46 -10.44 1.83 41.96
C LEU A 46 -9.44 1.72 43.12
N ASN A 47 -9.48 2.67 44.05
CA ASN A 47 -8.75 2.53 45.31
C ASN A 47 -9.45 1.53 46.24
N ALA A 48 -8.76 1.06 47.28
CA ALA A 48 -9.28 0.08 48.23
C ALA A 48 -10.64 0.45 48.90
N ASN A 49 -11.03 1.73 48.91
CA ASN A 49 -12.32 2.19 49.43
C ASN A 49 -13.45 2.17 48.39
N GLY A 50 -13.18 1.83 47.13
CA GLY A 50 -14.13 1.90 46.02
C GLY A 50 -14.37 3.32 45.51
N GLU A 51 -13.36 4.18 45.60
CA GLU A 51 -13.38 5.54 45.01
C GLU A 51 -12.33 5.61 43.88
N PRO A 52 -12.40 6.61 42.97
CA PRO A 52 -11.40 6.77 41.91
C PRO A 52 -9.96 6.71 42.44
N LEU A 53 -9.15 5.84 41.84
CA LEU A 53 -7.74 5.66 42.14
C LEU A 53 -6.95 6.82 41.52
N THR A 54 -6.34 7.62 42.40
CA THR A 54 -5.59 8.84 42.06
C THR A 54 -4.22 8.88 42.72
N ASP A 55 -3.81 7.75 43.30
CA ASP A 55 -2.49 7.58 43.89
C ASP A 55 -1.55 6.99 42.82
N ASP A 56 -0.84 7.87 42.13
CA ASP A 56 0.00 7.51 40.98
C ASP A 56 1.08 6.49 41.36
N SER A 57 1.50 6.39 42.63
CA SER A 57 2.48 5.37 43.05
C SER A 57 1.97 3.94 42.99
N LEU A 58 0.66 3.75 42.75
CA LEU A 58 0.05 2.44 42.56
C LEU A 58 -0.27 2.14 41.10
N VAL A 59 -0.21 3.12 40.20
CA VAL A 59 -0.71 2.99 38.82
C VAL A 59 0.45 2.85 37.85
N ALA A 60 0.50 1.73 37.13
CA ALA A 60 1.50 1.46 36.11
C ALA A 60 1.08 1.99 34.74
N VAL A 61 -0.19 1.87 34.38
CA VAL A 61 -0.72 2.25 33.05
C VAL A 61 -2.04 3.01 33.20
N TRP A 62 -2.18 4.11 32.47
CA TRP A 62 -3.44 4.85 32.33
C TRP A 62 -4.03 4.72 30.93
N ALA A 63 -5.35 4.85 30.82
CA ALA A 63 -6.02 5.01 29.53
C ALA A 63 -5.68 6.35 28.88
N GLY A 64 -5.91 6.44 27.56
CA GLY A 64 -5.79 7.67 26.79
C GLY A 64 -6.57 8.83 27.42
N THR A 65 -6.13 10.08 27.22
CA THR A 65 -6.78 11.24 27.84
C THR A 65 -8.21 11.49 27.35
N ALA A 66 -8.58 10.91 26.21
CA ALA A 66 -9.93 10.96 25.65
C ALA A 66 -10.83 9.83 26.15
N ALA A 67 -10.26 8.84 26.83
CA ALA A 67 -10.98 7.68 27.31
C ALA A 67 -12.05 8.06 28.34
N THR A 68 -13.12 7.27 28.34
CA THR A 68 -14.26 7.44 29.23
C THR A 68 -14.61 6.10 29.87
N SER A 69 -15.07 6.13 31.11
CA SER A 69 -15.62 4.97 31.82
C SER A 69 -17.14 4.98 31.71
N THR A 70 -17.75 3.82 31.48
CA THR A 70 -19.21 3.65 31.39
C THR A 70 -19.66 2.37 32.09
N ASP A 71 -20.86 2.42 32.68
CA ASP A 71 -21.66 1.24 33.05
C ASP A 71 -22.28 0.64 31.77
N ALA A 72 -21.59 -0.33 31.15
CA ALA A 72 -22.02 -0.93 29.88
C ALA A 72 -23.17 -1.91 30.07
N ASP A 73 -23.29 -2.53 31.24
CA ASP A 73 -24.30 -3.54 31.57
C ASP A 73 -25.63 -2.91 32.05
N GLY A 74 -25.56 -1.68 32.60
CA GLY A 74 -26.68 -0.84 33.00
C GLY A 74 -27.26 -1.15 34.39
N LYS A 75 -26.53 -1.82 35.28
CA LYS A 75 -26.97 -2.16 36.65
C LYS A 75 -26.63 -1.11 37.69
N GLY A 76 -25.74 -0.18 37.41
CA GLY A 76 -25.39 0.96 38.28
C GLY A 76 -24.53 0.57 39.48
N ASP A 77 -23.69 -0.45 39.32
CA ASP A 77 -22.61 -0.90 40.23
C ASP A 77 -21.24 -0.30 39.87
N SER A 78 -21.11 0.35 38.72
CA SER A 78 -19.90 1.07 38.32
C SER A 78 -19.63 2.34 39.14
N VAL A 79 -18.36 2.73 39.21
CA VAL A 79 -17.92 4.03 39.72
C VAL A 79 -17.38 4.88 38.58
N ASP A 80 -18.08 5.96 38.24
CA ASP A 80 -17.64 6.90 37.19
C ASP A 80 -16.35 7.64 37.58
N TYR A 81 -15.40 7.69 36.65
CA TYR A 81 -14.27 8.60 36.72
C TYR A 81 -14.66 10.04 36.31
N PRO A 82 -14.30 11.08 37.09
CA PRO A 82 -14.49 12.46 36.67
C PRO A 82 -13.72 12.78 35.37
N ALA A 83 -14.27 13.66 34.53
CA ALA A 83 -13.71 13.98 33.20
C ALA A 83 -12.27 14.54 33.18
N ASP A 84 -11.76 15.05 34.31
CA ASP A 84 -10.40 15.58 34.43
C ASP A 84 -9.50 14.65 35.27
N THR A 85 -9.92 13.40 35.49
CA THR A 85 -9.19 12.39 36.26
C THR A 85 -8.76 11.27 35.33
N ASP A 86 -7.48 10.95 35.33
CA ASP A 86 -6.95 9.83 34.56
C ASP A 86 -7.53 8.50 35.03
N ILE A 87 -7.77 7.58 34.08
CA ILE A 87 -8.40 6.28 34.32
C ILE A 87 -7.30 5.22 34.37
N PRO A 88 -7.02 4.58 35.53
CA PRO A 88 -6.02 3.52 35.65
C PRO A 88 -6.49 2.22 34.99
N LEU A 89 -5.62 1.60 34.21
CA LEU A 89 -5.84 0.30 33.55
C LEU A 89 -4.99 -0.82 34.18
N VAL A 90 -3.83 -0.48 34.74
CA VAL A 90 -2.96 -1.43 35.46
C VAL A 90 -2.48 -0.79 36.76
N ALA A 91 -2.61 -1.51 37.87
CA ALA A 91 -2.10 -1.11 39.17
C ALA A 91 -1.22 -2.21 39.77
N SER A 92 -0.24 -1.82 40.58
CA SER A 92 0.68 -2.74 41.22
C SER A 92 1.03 -2.29 42.64
N GLU A 93 0.99 -3.23 43.58
CA GLU A 93 1.47 -3.03 44.94
C GLU A 93 1.92 -4.35 45.57
N GLY A 94 3.12 -4.35 46.16
CA GLY A 94 3.54 -5.40 47.09
C GLY A 94 3.58 -6.81 46.52
N GLY A 95 3.90 -6.98 45.23
CA GLY A 95 3.90 -8.28 44.56
C GLY A 95 2.57 -8.63 43.87
N VAL A 96 1.57 -7.75 43.93
CA VAL A 96 0.25 -7.99 43.34
C VAL A 96 0.01 -6.98 42.22
N VAL A 97 -0.31 -7.47 41.02
CA VAL A 97 -0.56 -6.64 39.84
C VAL A 97 -1.97 -6.90 39.34
N GLY A 98 -2.78 -5.84 39.23
CA GLY A 98 -4.14 -5.88 38.71
C GLY A 98 -4.21 -5.27 37.32
N PHE A 99 -4.79 -6.01 36.38
CA PHE A 99 -5.03 -5.60 35.00
C PHE A 99 -6.54 -5.47 34.78
N GLY A 100 -6.97 -4.38 34.16
CA GLY A 100 -8.38 -4.17 33.81
C GLY A 100 -8.90 -5.05 32.66
N ALA A 101 -8.00 -5.70 31.91
CA ALA A 101 -8.33 -6.60 30.80
C ALA A 101 -7.40 -7.82 30.81
N PRO A 102 -7.79 -8.93 30.18
CA PRO A 102 -6.90 -10.04 29.90
C PRO A 102 -6.02 -9.70 28.68
N VAL A 103 -4.89 -9.04 28.93
CA VAL A 103 -4.07 -8.42 27.88
C VAL A 103 -3.21 -9.38 27.06
N ALA A 104 -3.18 -10.69 27.31
CA ALA A 104 -2.24 -11.63 26.63
C ALA A 104 -2.93 -12.90 26.07
N GLN A 105 -4.14 -12.75 25.56
CA GLN A 105 -4.93 -13.83 24.99
C GLN A 105 -4.50 -14.15 23.56
N ASP A 106 -4.86 -15.33 23.06
CA ASP A 106 -4.50 -15.76 21.70
C ASP A 106 -5.11 -14.88 20.58
N ASP A 107 -6.18 -14.13 20.86
CA ASP A 107 -6.76 -13.14 19.97
C ASP A 107 -6.24 -11.71 20.21
N THR A 108 -5.30 -11.53 21.13
CA THR A 108 -4.60 -10.25 21.32
C THR A 108 -3.72 -9.96 20.11
N ASN A 109 -3.83 -8.74 19.59
CA ASN A 109 -2.88 -8.23 18.60
C ASN A 109 -1.52 -7.95 19.28
N PHE A 110 -0.63 -8.94 19.28
CA PHE A 110 0.72 -8.82 19.83
C PHE A 110 1.62 -7.82 19.10
N GLY A 111 1.14 -7.17 18.02
CA GLY A 111 1.79 -5.99 17.47
C GLY A 111 1.83 -4.77 18.40
N TYR A 112 1.13 -4.82 19.53
CA TYR A 112 1.16 -3.81 20.60
C TYR A 112 2.07 -4.19 21.79
N GLY A 113 2.81 -5.31 21.70
CA GLY A 113 3.79 -5.73 22.72
C GLY A 113 3.18 -6.26 24.03
N ASN A 114 1.88 -6.48 24.08
CA ASN A 114 1.16 -6.93 25.26
C ASN A 114 1.76 -8.15 25.98
N GLU A 115 2.23 -9.15 25.23
CA GLU A 115 2.92 -10.35 25.72
C GLU A 115 4.26 -10.02 26.38
N GLU A 116 5.01 -9.07 25.80
CA GLU A 116 6.26 -8.60 26.37
C GLU A 116 6.01 -7.87 27.67
N PHE A 117 4.95 -7.06 27.75
CA PHE A 117 4.55 -6.36 28.97
C PHE A 117 4.21 -7.33 30.10
N VAL A 118 3.40 -8.36 29.86
CA VAL A 118 3.10 -9.36 30.90
C VAL A 118 4.37 -10.10 31.34
N LEU A 119 5.28 -10.40 30.40
CA LEU A 119 6.56 -11.03 30.73
C LEU A 119 7.50 -10.10 31.50
N ASN A 120 7.54 -8.80 31.17
CA ASN A 120 8.26 -7.77 31.92
C ASN A 120 7.74 -7.66 33.36
N VAL A 121 6.43 -7.72 33.55
CA VAL A 121 5.82 -7.76 34.89
C VAL A 121 6.30 -8.98 35.67
N LEU A 122 6.26 -10.18 35.08
CA LEU A 122 6.79 -11.39 35.71
C LEU A 122 8.28 -11.25 36.06
N ASP A 123 9.09 -10.68 35.16
CA ASP A 123 10.52 -10.47 35.40
C ASP A 123 10.78 -9.48 36.54
N ALA A 124 10.00 -8.42 36.62
CA ALA A 124 10.11 -7.41 37.67
C ALA A 124 9.66 -7.94 39.04
N GLU A 125 8.57 -8.71 39.08
CA GLU A 125 7.98 -9.20 40.32
C GLU A 125 8.69 -10.46 40.87
N VAL A 126 9.09 -11.40 40.00
CA VAL A 126 9.65 -12.70 40.42
C VAL A 126 10.98 -13.06 39.77
N GLY A 127 11.29 -12.52 38.59
CA GLY A 127 12.58 -12.69 37.91
C GLY A 127 12.85 -14.06 37.30
N GLY A 128 11.80 -14.86 37.09
CA GLY A 128 11.85 -16.21 36.52
C GLY A 128 11.36 -17.29 37.48
N GLY A 129 10.83 -18.39 36.94
CA GLY A 129 10.39 -19.53 37.76
C GLY A 129 9.14 -20.23 37.24
N THR A 130 8.40 -20.84 38.15
CA THR A 130 7.14 -21.51 37.86
C THR A 130 5.96 -20.56 38.01
N VAL A 131 5.13 -20.43 36.98
CA VAL A 131 3.88 -19.67 37.01
C VAL A 131 2.72 -20.65 37.12
N ALA A 132 1.98 -20.60 38.22
CA ALA A 132 0.73 -21.35 38.34
C ALA A 132 -0.40 -20.56 37.68
N PHE A 133 -1.10 -21.17 36.74
CA PHE A 133 -2.29 -20.59 36.12
C PHE A 133 -3.52 -21.21 36.77
N ASP A 134 -4.38 -20.40 37.41
CA ASP A 134 -5.60 -20.91 38.03
C ASP A 134 -6.58 -21.44 36.97
N GLU A 135 -7.06 -22.66 37.16
CA GLU A 135 -8.17 -23.27 36.41
C GLU A 135 -9.22 -23.87 37.38
N GLY A 136 -9.11 -23.55 38.67
CA GLY A 136 -9.93 -24.11 39.74
C GLY A 136 -11.26 -23.38 39.97
N HIS A 137 -11.39 -22.13 39.51
CA HIS A 137 -12.46 -21.22 39.92
C HIS A 137 -13.33 -20.74 38.75
N GLY A 138 -13.48 -21.60 37.73
CA GLY A 138 -14.39 -21.36 36.61
C GLY A 138 -13.95 -20.16 35.77
N GLN A 139 -12.66 -20.06 35.51
CA GLN A 139 -12.05 -19.04 34.65
C GLN A 139 -12.77 -18.96 33.31
N TYR A 140 -13.05 -17.74 32.88
CA TYR A 140 -13.53 -17.50 31.51
C TYR A 140 -12.41 -17.78 30.49
N TYR A 141 -11.18 -17.41 30.84
CA TYR A 141 -9.98 -17.60 30.02
C TYR A 141 -8.91 -18.38 30.78
N GLY A 142 -8.73 -19.65 30.45
CA GLY A 142 -7.65 -20.46 31.02
C GLY A 142 -6.44 -20.55 30.10
N THR A 143 -5.63 -21.60 30.26
CA THR A 143 -4.44 -21.76 29.41
C THR A 143 -4.81 -21.99 27.94
N TRP A 144 -6.01 -22.52 27.66
CA TRP A 144 -6.49 -22.80 26.30
C TRP A 144 -6.83 -21.56 25.45
N GLU A 145 -6.73 -20.35 26.01
CA GLU A 145 -6.86 -19.06 25.30
C GLU A 145 -5.56 -18.24 25.41
N HIS A 146 -4.47 -18.83 25.89
CA HIS A 146 -3.17 -18.17 26.08
C HIS A 146 -2.02 -19.08 25.58
N ASP A 147 -2.28 -19.98 24.64
CA ASP A 147 -1.28 -20.95 24.20
C ASP A 147 -0.03 -20.23 23.62
N GLN A 148 -0.22 -19.13 22.88
CA GLN A 148 0.86 -18.32 22.32
C GLN A 148 1.70 -17.62 23.40
N PHE A 149 1.05 -16.94 24.35
CA PHE A 149 1.77 -16.29 25.46
C PHE A 149 2.50 -17.32 26.34
N ILE A 150 1.90 -18.50 26.57
CA ILE A 150 2.52 -19.56 27.35
C ILE A 150 3.79 -20.06 26.66
N GLU A 151 3.72 -20.35 25.37
CA GLU A 151 4.90 -20.75 24.59
C GLU A 151 5.98 -19.66 24.66
N TYR A 152 5.61 -18.39 24.45
CA TYR A 152 6.52 -17.25 24.58
C TYR A 152 7.17 -17.14 25.96
N ALA A 153 6.41 -17.30 27.04
CA ALA A 153 6.95 -17.27 28.40
C ALA A 153 7.89 -18.45 28.68
N GLU A 154 7.57 -19.65 28.18
CA GLU A 154 8.41 -20.85 28.32
C GLU A 154 9.72 -20.73 27.54
N GLU A 155 9.68 -20.18 26.33
CA GLU A 155 10.89 -19.87 25.54
C GLU A 155 11.79 -18.85 26.26
N ASN A 156 11.18 -17.93 27.01
CA ASN A 156 11.87 -16.96 27.85
C ASN A 156 12.22 -17.47 29.26
N GLY A 157 12.06 -18.78 29.50
CA GLY A 157 12.63 -19.47 30.66
C GLY A 157 11.69 -19.65 31.86
N TYR A 158 10.40 -19.34 31.70
CA TYR A 158 9.38 -19.70 32.68
C TYR A 158 8.90 -21.16 32.50
N SER A 159 8.19 -21.68 33.49
CA SER A 159 7.39 -22.89 33.36
C SER A 159 5.97 -22.54 33.72
N VAL A 160 5.04 -22.58 32.77
CA VAL A 160 3.63 -22.26 33.05
C VAL A 160 2.86 -23.55 33.29
N GLU A 161 2.12 -23.61 34.39
CA GLU A 161 1.41 -24.84 34.77
C GLU A 161 -0.02 -24.54 35.20
N ALA A 162 -1.00 -25.11 34.48
CA ALA A 162 -2.40 -25.08 34.89
C ALA A 162 -2.60 -25.82 36.23
N ARG A 163 -3.34 -25.20 37.16
CA ARG A 163 -3.64 -25.70 38.52
C ARG A 163 -5.11 -25.54 38.86
N THR A 164 -5.75 -26.62 39.28
CA THR A 164 -7.16 -26.61 39.74
C THR A 164 -7.31 -26.54 41.26
N ASP A 165 -6.21 -26.62 42.01
CA ASP A 165 -6.15 -26.49 43.47
C ASP A 165 -4.97 -25.58 43.81
N ILE A 166 -5.22 -24.27 43.80
CA ILE A 166 -4.15 -23.27 43.92
C ILE A 166 -3.52 -23.33 45.32
N ALA A 167 -4.33 -23.46 46.38
CA ALA A 167 -3.85 -23.51 47.76
C ALA A 167 -2.86 -24.66 48.00
N ALA A 168 -3.06 -25.81 47.36
CA ALA A 168 -2.15 -26.95 47.47
C ALA A 168 -0.86 -26.82 46.65
N THR A 169 -0.79 -25.88 45.70
CA THR A 169 0.24 -25.83 44.66
C THR A 169 1.10 -24.56 44.68
N LEU A 170 0.68 -23.52 45.40
CA LEU A 170 1.44 -22.27 45.60
C LEU A 170 2.88 -22.49 46.11
N GLY A 171 3.14 -23.54 46.89
CA GLY A 171 4.47 -23.80 47.44
C GLY A 171 5.52 -24.22 46.41
N ASP A 172 5.10 -24.58 45.19
CA ASP A 172 5.97 -24.94 44.07
C ASP A 172 6.00 -23.85 42.97
N ALA A 173 5.27 -22.74 43.16
CA ALA A 173 5.16 -21.62 42.23
C ALA A 173 5.95 -20.40 42.72
N ASP A 174 6.32 -19.52 41.79
CA ASP A 174 6.93 -18.21 42.04
C ASP A 174 5.92 -17.09 41.75
N ALA A 175 5.05 -17.27 40.74
CA ALA A 175 3.91 -16.39 40.45
C ALA A 175 2.60 -17.17 40.25
N VAL A 176 1.48 -16.49 40.41
CA VAL A 176 0.14 -16.99 40.04
C VAL A 176 -0.59 -16.03 39.14
N ILE A 177 -1.16 -16.55 38.05
CA ILE A 177 -2.09 -15.83 37.18
C ILE A 177 -3.51 -16.28 37.51
N ILE A 178 -4.38 -15.30 37.80
CA ILE A 178 -5.81 -15.50 38.01
C ILE A 178 -6.55 -14.60 37.03
N THR A 179 -7.22 -15.20 36.06
CA THR A 179 -8.15 -14.51 35.16
C THR A 179 -9.56 -14.61 35.72
N THR A 180 -10.38 -13.59 35.45
CA THR A 180 -11.78 -13.42 35.89
C THR A 180 -12.46 -14.71 36.39
N PRO A 181 -12.42 -14.97 37.71
CA PRO A 181 -12.93 -16.21 38.29
C PRO A 181 -14.45 -16.11 38.54
N SER A 182 -15.22 -17.07 38.04
CA SER A 182 -16.68 -17.11 38.26
C SER A 182 -17.07 -17.72 39.61
N ASP A 183 -16.22 -18.56 40.19
CA ASP A 183 -16.41 -19.12 41.53
C ASP A 183 -15.59 -18.34 42.58
N ALA A 184 -16.19 -18.12 43.75
CA ALA A 184 -15.54 -17.43 44.86
C ALA A 184 -14.46 -18.29 45.51
N PHE A 185 -13.32 -17.67 45.81
CA PHE A 185 -12.22 -18.29 46.57
C PHE A 185 -12.65 -18.54 48.02
N SER A 186 -12.28 -19.68 48.56
CA SER A 186 -12.50 -20.00 49.97
C SER A 186 -11.54 -19.20 50.86
N GLN A 187 -11.89 -19.06 52.15
CA GLN A 187 -10.99 -18.40 53.10
C GLN A 187 -9.62 -19.09 53.21
N GLU A 188 -9.56 -20.40 53.00
CA GLU A 188 -8.29 -21.15 53.04
C GLU A 188 -7.40 -20.79 51.85
N GLU A 189 -7.98 -20.61 50.66
CA GLU A 189 -7.26 -20.14 49.47
C GLU A 189 -6.82 -18.67 49.61
N LEU A 190 -7.69 -17.79 50.13
CA LEU A 190 -7.35 -16.39 50.39
C LEU A 190 -6.20 -16.25 51.41
N ASP A 191 -6.24 -17.02 52.51
CA ASP A 191 -5.16 -17.05 53.50
C ASP A 191 -3.85 -17.60 52.89
N ALA A 192 -3.95 -18.56 51.96
CA ALA A 192 -2.80 -19.13 51.27
C ALA A 192 -2.17 -18.13 50.29
N LEU A 193 -2.98 -17.41 49.51
CA LEU A 193 -2.52 -16.35 48.60
C LEU A 193 -1.84 -15.21 49.39
N SER A 194 -2.44 -14.78 50.50
CA SER A 194 -1.82 -13.76 51.38
C SER A 194 -0.46 -14.23 51.93
N THR A 195 -0.36 -15.49 52.38
CA THR A 195 0.91 -16.06 52.84
C THR A 195 1.93 -16.15 51.70
N PHE A 196 1.49 -16.51 50.49
CA PHE A 196 2.35 -16.62 49.32
C PHE A 196 2.98 -15.29 48.94
N VAL A 197 2.19 -14.21 48.93
CA VAL A 197 2.70 -12.85 48.70
C VAL A 197 3.65 -12.41 49.82
N ASP A 198 3.30 -12.66 51.09
CA ASP A 198 4.17 -12.36 52.25
C ASP A 198 5.53 -13.09 52.17
N ASP A 199 5.56 -14.29 51.58
CA ASP A 199 6.76 -15.09 51.37
C ASP A 199 7.54 -14.70 50.09
N GLY A 200 7.04 -13.71 49.33
CA GLY A 200 7.70 -13.11 48.16
C GLY A 200 7.25 -13.64 46.80
N GLY A 201 6.15 -14.41 46.75
CA GLY A 201 5.50 -14.78 45.50
C GLY A 201 4.67 -13.63 44.92
N SER A 202 4.35 -13.70 43.62
CA SER A 202 3.58 -12.65 42.94
C SER A 202 2.21 -13.13 42.46
N VAL A 203 1.19 -12.26 42.53
CA VAL A 203 -0.17 -12.56 42.05
C VAL A 203 -0.57 -11.55 40.97
N LEU A 204 -0.82 -12.04 39.76
CA LEU A 204 -1.34 -11.26 38.64
C LEU A 204 -2.84 -11.55 38.51
N LEU A 205 -3.65 -10.50 38.59
CA LEU A 205 -5.10 -10.53 38.55
C LEU A 205 -5.59 -9.87 37.26
N PHE A 206 -6.20 -10.63 36.36
CA PHE A 206 -6.74 -10.12 35.11
C PHE A 206 -8.26 -10.04 35.21
N HIS A 207 -8.78 -8.82 35.14
CA HIS A 207 -10.21 -8.52 35.10
C HIS A 207 -10.70 -8.41 33.66
N GLN A 208 -11.97 -8.05 33.47
CA GLN A 208 -12.56 -7.75 32.17
C GLN A 208 -13.78 -6.84 32.36
N SER A 209 -14.14 -6.10 31.31
CA SER A 209 -15.28 -5.17 31.35
C SER A 209 -16.62 -5.82 31.71
N ASP A 210 -17.52 -4.98 32.22
CA ASP A 210 -18.90 -5.29 32.61
C ASP A 210 -19.83 -5.64 31.42
N PHE A 211 -19.33 -5.70 30.18
CA PHE A 211 -20.15 -6.01 29.00
C PHE A 211 -20.83 -7.38 29.12
N ARG A 212 -22.16 -7.36 29.30
CA ARG A 212 -23.03 -8.52 29.57
C ARG A 212 -22.81 -9.19 30.94
N ASN A 213 -22.13 -8.54 31.88
CA ASN A 213 -21.88 -8.98 33.26
C ASN A 213 -21.09 -10.30 33.35
N PHE A 214 -19.95 -10.34 32.69
CA PHE A 214 -18.99 -11.43 32.80
C PHE A 214 -17.76 -11.08 33.65
N ASP A 215 -17.67 -9.82 34.08
CA ASP A 215 -16.60 -9.18 34.85
C ASP A 215 -16.30 -9.85 36.21
N GLU A 216 -17.31 -10.48 36.84
CA GLU A 216 -17.20 -11.17 38.14
C GLU A 216 -16.41 -10.37 39.20
N THR A 217 -16.54 -9.04 39.15
CA THR A 217 -15.71 -8.07 39.90
C THR A 217 -15.60 -8.39 41.40
N ALA A 218 -16.68 -8.89 41.99
CA ALA A 218 -16.75 -9.23 43.40
C ALA A 218 -15.75 -10.33 43.84
N ASN A 219 -15.42 -11.28 42.95
CA ASN A 219 -14.49 -12.36 43.28
C ASN A 219 -13.03 -11.86 43.27
N LEU A 220 -12.65 -11.04 42.29
CA LEU A 220 -11.32 -10.40 42.27
C LEU A 220 -11.14 -9.41 43.42
N ASP A 221 -12.17 -8.62 43.74
CA ASP A 221 -12.13 -7.70 44.87
C ASP A 221 -11.99 -8.42 46.22
N ALA A 222 -12.53 -9.63 46.36
CA ALA A 222 -12.33 -10.45 47.55
C ALA A 222 -10.87 -10.90 47.69
N ILE A 223 -10.18 -11.18 46.58
CA ILE A 223 -8.75 -11.50 46.55
C ILE A 223 -7.93 -10.24 46.89
N ALA A 224 -8.16 -9.12 46.21
CA ALA A 224 -7.47 -7.85 46.46
C ALA A 224 -7.60 -7.42 47.93
N ALA A 225 -8.80 -7.53 48.51
CA ALA A 225 -9.03 -7.22 49.91
C ALA A 225 -8.32 -8.18 50.89
N ALA A 226 -8.15 -9.46 50.52
CA ALA A 226 -7.41 -10.43 51.33
C ALA A 226 -5.89 -10.21 51.28
N LEU A 227 -5.38 -9.71 50.15
CA LEU A 227 -3.98 -9.35 49.96
C LEU A 227 -3.62 -7.97 50.54
N ASP A 228 -4.60 -7.20 51.05
CA ASP A 228 -4.45 -5.87 51.65
C ASP A 228 -3.80 -4.84 50.71
N VAL A 229 -4.12 -4.90 49.41
CA VAL A 229 -3.63 -3.95 48.40
C VAL A 229 -4.50 -2.69 48.33
N GLY A 230 -3.87 -1.59 47.90
CA GLY A 230 -4.42 -0.24 47.83
C GLY A 230 -5.35 0.00 46.64
N PHE A 231 -5.50 -0.99 45.75
CA PHE A 231 -6.39 -0.96 44.59
C PHE A 231 -7.43 -2.09 44.64
N ARG A 232 -8.45 -1.97 43.80
CA ARG A 232 -9.50 -2.97 43.53
C ARG A 232 -10.04 -2.75 42.11
N PHE A 233 -10.97 -3.58 41.65
CA PHE A 233 -11.51 -3.52 40.29
C PHE A 233 -12.80 -2.70 40.25
N ASN A 234 -13.04 -2.01 39.14
CA ASN A 234 -14.30 -1.32 38.86
C ASN A 234 -15.19 -2.23 38.02
N ASP A 235 -16.50 -2.11 38.22
CA ASP A 235 -17.50 -2.83 37.42
C ASP A 235 -17.95 -1.94 36.26
N ASP A 236 -17.04 -1.65 35.34
CA ASP A 236 -17.24 -0.71 34.23
C ASP A 236 -16.58 -1.19 32.93
N GLN A 237 -16.76 -0.40 31.87
CA GLN A 237 -16.02 -0.51 30.61
C GLN A 237 -15.37 0.82 30.27
N VAL A 238 -14.08 0.77 29.91
CA VAL A 238 -13.35 1.92 29.39
C VAL A 238 -13.45 1.94 27.87
N LEU A 239 -13.82 3.10 27.33
CA LEU A 239 -13.95 3.35 25.89
C LEU A 239 -13.07 4.54 25.47
N ASP A 240 -12.35 4.42 24.36
CA ASP A 240 -11.60 5.51 23.73
C ASP A 240 -11.87 5.53 22.22
N GLU A 241 -12.62 6.51 21.73
CA GLU A 241 -12.96 6.65 20.30
C GLU A 241 -11.83 7.29 19.48
N GLU A 242 -10.79 7.82 20.13
CA GLU A 242 -9.68 8.53 19.47
C GLU A 242 -8.43 7.65 19.36
N SER A 243 -8.11 6.87 20.40
CA SER A 243 -6.92 6.01 20.49
C SER A 243 -7.34 4.56 20.74
N ASN A 244 -7.61 3.81 19.66
CA ASN A 244 -8.07 2.43 19.71
C ASN A 244 -7.62 1.61 18.49
N ASP A 245 -7.69 0.28 18.61
CA ASP A 245 -7.47 -0.66 17.51
C ASP A 245 -8.75 -0.85 16.69
N GLY A 246 -9.15 0.19 15.95
CA GLY A 246 -10.27 0.18 15.01
C GLY A 246 -11.68 0.27 15.62
N ILE A 247 -11.84 0.02 16.92
CA ILE A 247 -13.11 0.15 17.62
C ILE A 247 -12.93 0.65 19.06
N GLY A 248 -13.82 1.54 19.52
CA GLY A 248 -13.63 2.29 20.77
C GLY A 248 -13.56 1.48 22.07
N PHE A 249 -13.94 0.19 22.07
CA PHE A 249 -13.78 -0.68 23.25
C PHE A 249 -12.45 -1.45 23.29
N VAL A 250 -11.56 -1.21 22.32
CA VAL A 250 -10.18 -1.72 22.30
C VAL A 250 -9.21 -0.54 22.39
N PRO A 251 -9.20 0.21 23.53
CA PRO A 251 -8.29 1.33 23.71
C PRO A 251 -6.83 0.90 23.60
N VAL A 252 -6.02 1.80 23.05
CA VAL A 252 -4.56 1.66 22.96
C VAL A 252 -3.91 2.85 23.67
N THR A 253 -2.85 2.62 24.44
CA THR A 253 -2.22 3.66 25.26
C THR A 253 -0.71 3.46 25.42
N ASP A 254 0.04 4.56 25.35
CA ASP A 254 1.47 4.69 25.67
C ASP A 254 1.68 5.43 27.01
N ARG A 255 0.61 5.63 27.79
CA ARG A 255 0.66 6.37 29.06
C ARG A 255 1.15 5.48 30.19
N PHE A 256 2.45 5.28 30.22
CA PHE A 256 3.16 4.46 31.20
C PHE A 256 3.70 5.28 32.37
N ASN A 257 3.84 4.63 33.52
CA ASN A 257 4.52 5.16 34.71
C ASN A 257 5.92 4.55 34.84
N ASP A 258 6.76 4.79 33.83
CA ASP A 258 8.11 4.24 33.70
C ASP A 258 9.09 4.76 34.77
N ASP A 259 8.80 5.91 35.38
CA ASP A 259 9.57 6.46 36.51
C ASP A 259 9.43 5.62 37.79
N GLU A 260 8.33 4.89 37.99
CA GLU A 260 8.05 4.10 39.20
C GLU A 260 8.04 2.58 38.96
N PHE A 261 7.74 2.12 37.74
CA PHE A 261 7.63 0.69 37.40
C PHE A 261 8.55 0.29 36.24
N ASP A 262 9.37 -0.75 36.45
CA ASP A 262 10.31 -1.29 35.45
C ASP A 262 9.63 -2.27 34.45
N TYR A 263 8.35 -2.06 34.10
CA TYR A 263 7.54 -2.99 33.29
C TYR A 263 7.63 -2.77 31.76
N PHE A 264 8.28 -1.69 31.31
CA PHE A 264 8.10 -1.17 29.94
C PHE A 264 9.34 -1.34 29.06
N SER A 265 10.23 -2.28 29.40
CA SER A 265 11.42 -2.53 28.58
C SER A 265 11.05 -3.28 27.29
N GLU A 266 11.44 -2.76 26.13
CA GLU A 266 11.28 -3.45 24.85
C GLU A 266 12.10 -4.75 24.83
N ARG A 267 11.54 -5.82 24.24
CA ARG A 267 12.20 -7.11 24.01
C ARG A 267 11.69 -7.75 22.71
N PRO A 268 12.32 -8.81 22.19
CA PRO A 268 11.75 -9.54 21.06
C PRO A 268 10.41 -10.19 21.45
N GLY A 269 9.30 -9.70 20.90
CA GLY A 269 7.94 -10.23 21.11
C GLY A 269 7.43 -11.15 20.00
N LEU A 270 6.13 -11.47 20.11
CA LEU A 270 5.30 -12.17 19.14
C LEU A 270 4.69 -11.23 18.09
N GLY A 271 4.92 -9.92 18.22
CA GLY A 271 4.54 -8.92 17.23
C GLY A 271 5.16 -9.12 15.84
N PRO A 272 4.77 -8.28 14.86
CA PRO A 272 5.29 -8.37 13.51
C PRO A 272 6.82 -8.23 13.55
N PRO A 273 7.56 -9.10 12.84
CA PRO A 273 9.01 -8.97 12.80
C PRO A 273 9.43 -7.65 12.13
N GLU A 274 10.63 -7.17 12.44
CA GLU A 274 11.21 -6.04 11.72
C GLU A 274 11.48 -6.41 10.24
N LEU A 275 10.58 -5.97 9.37
CA LEU A 275 10.65 -6.20 7.93
C LEU A 275 11.38 -5.05 7.24
N GLU A 276 12.45 -5.38 6.51
CA GLU A 276 13.29 -4.44 5.79
C GLU A 276 13.40 -4.82 4.31
N LYS A 277 13.40 -3.80 3.46
CA LYS A 277 13.74 -3.95 2.04
C LYS A 277 15.17 -4.46 1.88
N GLY A 278 15.41 -5.28 0.84
CA GLY A 278 16.72 -5.87 0.56
C GLY A 278 17.10 -7.07 1.44
N GLN A 279 16.28 -7.42 2.43
CA GLN A 279 16.41 -8.67 3.20
C GLN A 279 15.52 -9.78 2.61
N ARG A 280 15.84 -11.01 3.00
CA ARG A 280 15.06 -12.22 2.69
C ARG A 280 14.62 -12.85 4.00
N TYR A 281 13.36 -13.25 4.07
CA TYR A 281 12.76 -13.89 5.23
C TYR A 281 12.33 -15.30 4.84
N GLU A 282 12.71 -16.29 5.65
CA GLU A 282 12.15 -17.64 5.54
C GLU A 282 10.85 -17.68 6.33
N VAL A 283 9.77 -18.11 5.69
CA VAL A 283 8.43 -18.18 6.28
C VAL A 283 7.75 -19.48 5.86
N ASP A 284 6.88 -20.01 6.70
CA ASP A 284 6.09 -21.19 6.39
C ASP A 284 4.75 -20.79 5.77
N VAL A 285 4.40 -21.34 4.62
CA VAL A 285 3.09 -21.11 4.01
C VAL A 285 2.05 -21.98 4.71
N ILE A 286 1.19 -21.35 5.51
CA ILE A 286 0.17 -22.03 6.31
C ILE A 286 -1.13 -22.22 5.53
N SER A 287 -1.41 -21.34 4.57
CA SER A 287 -2.66 -21.29 3.81
C SER A 287 -2.45 -20.61 2.45
N VAL A 288 -3.18 -21.06 1.43
CA VAL A 288 -3.24 -20.44 0.10
C VAL A 288 -4.67 -19.96 -0.08
N THR A 289 -4.85 -18.65 -0.27
CA THR A 289 -6.18 -18.05 -0.45
C THR A 289 -6.62 -18.19 -1.91
N ASP A 290 -5.75 -17.81 -2.84
CA ASP A 290 -5.93 -17.88 -4.28
C ASP A 290 -4.56 -17.91 -5.00
N GLY A 291 -4.55 -17.71 -6.31
CA GLY A 291 -3.34 -17.77 -7.13
C GLY A 291 -2.29 -16.68 -6.84
N ASP A 292 -2.67 -15.60 -6.15
CA ASP A 292 -1.81 -14.45 -5.86
C ASP A 292 -1.74 -14.05 -4.39
N THR A 293 -2.45 -14.76 -3.50
CA THR A 293 -2.51 -14.45 -2.08
C THR A 293 -2.26 -15.69 -1.21
N ILE A 294 -1.29 -15.60 -0.31
CA ILE A 294 -0.93 -16.67 0.64
C ILE A 294 -0.88 -16.13 2.08
N ASP A 295 -1.19 -16.97 3.06
CA ASP A 295 -0.92 -16.68 4.47
C ASP A 295 0.36 -17.40 4.89
N VAL A 296 1.20 -16.69 5.63
CA VAL A 296 2.51 -17.17 6.06
C VAL A 296 2.68 -17.03 7.56
N ARG A 297 3.53 -17.88 8.12
CA ARG A 297 3.99 -17.80 9.51
C ARG A 297 5.48 -17.54 9.54
N PHE A 298 5.89 -16.52 10.28
CA PHE A 298 7.30 -16.17 10.52
C PHE A 298 7.92 -17.07 11.60
N PRO A 299 9.26 -17.11 11.73
CA PRO A 299 9.93 -17.90 12.76
C PRO A 299 9.61 -17.52 14.21
N ASN A 300 9.04 -16.34 14.45
CA ASN A 300 8.52 -15.89 15.75
C ASN A 300 7.02 -16.16 15.92
N ASP A 301 6.47 -17.09 15.13
CA ASP A 301 5.07 -17.49 15.08
C ASP A 301 4.05 -16.43 14.66
N TYR A 302 4.49 -15.20 14.37
CA TYR A 302 3.64 -14.17 13.78
C TYR A 302 3.09 -14.62 12.43
N GLU A 303 1.77 -14.54 12.26
CA GLU A 303 1.08 -14.85 11.00
C GLU A 303 0.72 -13.57 10.25
N ASP A 304 0.85 -13.59 8.92
CA ASP A 304 0.52 -12.46 8.06
C ASP A 304 0.10 -12.93 6.67
N THR A 305 -0.57 -12.05 5.93
CA THR A 305 -1.00 -12.32 4.55
C THR A 305 -0.08 -11.62 3.56
N VAL A 306 0.42 -12.37 2.58
CA VAL A 306 1.25 -11.90 1.47
C VAL A 306 0.42 -11.85 0.19
N ARG A 307 0.30 -10.65 -0.41
CA ARG A 307 -0.06 -10.47 -1.82
C ARG A 307 1.20 -10.60 -2.65
N VAL A 308 1.24 -11.65 -3.47
CA VAL A 308 2.36 -12.02 -4.31
C VAL A 308 2.58 -10.92 -5.35
N LEU A 309 3.72 -10.23 -5.25
CA LEU A 309 3.95 -8.99 -6.00
C LEU A 309 4.12 -9.20 -7.51
N GLY A 310 3.56 -8.29 -8.30
CA GLY A 310 3.80 -8.15 -9.73
C GLY A 310 2.97 -9.08 -10.62
N LEU A 311 1.95 -9.73 -10.07
CA LEU A 311 0.99 -10.53 -10.80
C LEU A 311 -0.42 -10.34 -10.26
N ASP A 312 -1.39 -10.67 -11.10
CA ASP A 312 -2.80 -10.71 -10.76
C ASP A 312 -3.43 -11.95 -11.39
N THR A 313 -4.17 -12.71 -10.59
CA THR A 313 -4.86 -13.93 -11.06
C THR A 313 -6.35 -13.68 -11.24
N PRO A 314 -7.03 -14.39 -12.16
CA PRO A 314 -8.46 -14.24 -12.29
C PRO A 314 -9.20 -14.50 -10.97
N GLU A 315 -10.25 -13.73 -10.73
CA GLU A 315 -11.02 -13.77 -9.50
C GLU A 315 -11.72 -15.13 -9.31
N THR A 316 -11.78 -15.61 -8.07
CA THR A 316 -12.39 -16.92 -7.74
C THR A 316 -13.75 -16.80 -7.06
N GLY A 317 -14.52 -17.90 -7.07
CA GLY A 317 -15.77 -18.01 -6.32
C GLY A 317 -16.86 -17.00 -6.74
N ASP A 318 -17.45 -16.33 -5.76
CA ASP A 318 -18.55 -15.36 -5.96
C ASP A 318 -18.03 -13.92 -6.17
N THR A 319 -16.71 -13.69 -6.18
CA THR A 319 -16.12 -12.37 -6.44
C THR A 319 -16.41 -11.93 -7.88
N GLU A 320 -16.69 -10.65 -8.08
CA GLU A 320 -16.94 -10.08 -9.42
C GLU A 320 -15.61 -9.84 -10.13
N GLU A 321 -15.50 -10.32 -11.37
CA GLU A 321 -14.31 -10.16 -12.20
C GLU A 321 -14.35 -8.84 -12.99
N ARG A 322 -13.20 -8.20 -13.15
CA ARG A 322 -13.02 -6.99 -13.96
C ARG A 322 -12.50 -7.36 -15.34
N THR A 323 -13.42 -7.80 -16.21
CA THR A 323 -13.06 -8.28 -17.56
C THR A 323 -12.30 -7.26 -18.42
N GLU A 324 -12.46 -5.98 -18.12
CA GLU A 324 -11.78 -4.89 -18.80
C GLU A 324 -10.26 -4.94 -18.63
N GLU A 325 -9.73 -5.56 -17.57
CA GLU A 325 -8.30 -5.71 -17.28
C GLU A 325 -7.65 -6.87 -18.07
N TRP A 326 -8.46 -7.73 -18.70
CA TRP A 326 -7.97 -8.92 -19.39
C TRP A 326 -7.93 -8.72 -20.92
N GLU A 327 -6.72 -8.71 -21.49
CA GLU A 327 -6.54 -8.45 -22.93
C GLU A 327 -7.17 -9.58 -23.77
N GLY A 328 -8.09 -9.20 -24.66
CA GLY A 328 -8.81 -10.11 -25.54
C GLY A 328 -9.74 -11.12 -24.86
N LEU A 329 -10.04 -10.97 -23.57
CA LEU A 329 -10.90 -11.87 -22.80
C LEU A 329 -12.09 -11.10 -22.21
N SER A 330 -13.29 -11.66 -22.32
CA SER A 330 -14.51 -11.02 -21.81
C SER A 330 -15.56 -11.99 -21.26
N ASP A 331 -15.20 -13.28 -21.12
CA ASP A 331 -16.08 -14.29 -20.52
C ASP A 331 -15.68 -14.50 -19.07
N GLU A 332 -16.41 -13.87 -18.15
CA GLU A 332 -16.21 -13.99 -16.71
C GLU A 332 -16.26 -15.45 -16.23
N ALA A 333 -17.10 -16.30 -16.83
CA ALA A 333 -17.18 -17.70 -16.42
C ALA A 333 -15.93 -18.50 -16.82
N TYR A 334 -15.28 -18.10 -17.91
CA TYR A 334 -13.98 -18.63 -18.31
C TYR A 334 -12.89 -18.16 -17.34
N LEU A 335 -12.82 -16.85 -17.07
CA LEU A 335 -11.85 -16.28 -16.13
C LEU A 335 -11.94 -16.93 -14.75
N LYS A 336 -13.14 -17.12 -14.21
CA LYS A 336 -13.34 -17.83 -12.92
C LYS A 336 -12.79 -19.26 -12.92
N ALA A 337 -12.94 -19.98 -14.04
CA ALA A 337 -12.38 -21.32 -14.15
C ALA A 337 -10.84 -21.30 -14.20
N GLU A 338 -10.26 -20.31 -14.86
CA GLU A 338 -8.81 -20.10 -14.89
C GLU A 338 -8.28 -19.62 -13.53
N GLY A 339 -9.08 -18.87 -12.74
CA GLY A 339 -8.78 -18.51 -11.36
C GLY A 339 -8.72 -19.74 -10.42
N ASP A 340 -9.64 -20.69 -10.59
CA ASP A 340 -9.57 -21.98 -9.89
C ASP A 340 -8.29 -22.75 -10.27
N ASP A 341 -7.89 -22.71 -11.56
CA ASP A 341 -6.67 -23.36 -12.05
C ASP A 341 -5.40 -22.66 -11.53
N ALA A 342 -5.40 -21.32 -11.43
CA ALA A 342 -4.32 -20.53 -10.83
C ALA A 342 -4.17 -20.80 -9.33
N THR A 343 -5.28 -20.91 -8.60
CA THR A 343 -5.30 -21.30 -7.19
C THR A 343 -4.73 -22.71 -6.99
N ALA A 344 -5.16 -23.68 -7.81
CA ALA A 344 -4.61 -25.03 -7.75
C ALA A 344 -3.11 -25.07 -8.06
N PHE A 345 -2.63 -24.18 -8.93
CA PHE A 345 -1.20 -24.03 -9.20
C PHE A 345 -0.43 -23.47 -7.98
N ALA A 346 -0.96 -22.44 -7.32
CA ALA A 346 -0.39 -21.91 -6.07
C ALA A 346 -0.33 -22.99 -4.98
N GLU A 347 -1.43 -23.72 -4.77
CA GLU A 347 -1.49 -24.84 -3.82
C GLU A 347 -0.44 -25.92 -4.14
N GLU A 348 -0.26 -26.27 -5.41
CA GLU A 348 0.76 -27.26 -5.82
C GLU A 348 2.18 -26.81 -5.49
N LYS A 349 2.48 -25.51 -5.59
CA LYS A 349 3.83 -24.97 -5.43
C LYS A 349 4.17 -24.53 -4.02
N LEU A 350 3.20 -24.03 -3.27
CA LEU A 350 3.44 -23.27 -2.05
C LEU A 350 2.83 -23.89 -0.80
N ALA A 351 1.70 -24.62 -0.89
CA ALA A 351 0.97 -25.02 0.31
C ALA A 351 1.79 -25.95 1.22
N GLY A 352 2.01 -25.53 2.46
CA GLY A 352 2.78 -26.28 3.46
C GLY A 352 4.30 -26.30 3.22
N GLU A 353 4.80 -25.52 2.26
CA GLU A 353 6.23 -25.34 2.01
C GLU A 353 6.78 -24.18 2.84
N THR A 354 8.06 -24.27 3.19
CA THR A 354 8.84 -23.11 3.65
C THR A 354 9.34 -22.35 2.43
N VAL A 355 9.10 -21.05 2.38
CA VAL A 355 9.46 -20.18 1.24
C VAL A 355 10.35 -19.02 1.70
N SER A 356 11.06 -18.42 0.75
CA SER A 356 11.76 -17.16 0.98
C SER A 356 10.95 -16.02 0.38
N ILE A 357 10.56 -15.06 1.23
CA ILE A 357 9.97 -13.80 0.79
C ILE A 357 10.99 -12.67 0.78
N ARG A 358 10.84 -11.73 -0.15
CA ARG A 358 11.61 -10.47 -0.19
C ARG A 358 10.75 -9.33 -0.75
N PHE A 359 11.04 -8.11 -0.30
CA PHE A 359 10.34 -6.91 -0.73
C PHE A 359 11.01 -6.26 -1.94
N ASP A 360 10.23 -5.51 -2.71
CA ASP A 360 10.73 -4.70 -3.82
C ASP A 360 11.29 -3.36 -3.31
N ASP A 361 12.28 -2.82 -4.02
CA ASP A 361 12.87 -1.54 -3.66
C ASP A 361 11.92 -0.37 -4.01
N GLU A 362 11.10 -0.52 -5.05
CA GLU A 362 10.20 0.54 -5.56
C GLU A 362 8.81 0.51 -4.88
N GLU A 363 8.32 -0.66 -4.46
CA GLU A 363 6.98 -0.81 -3.84
C GLU A 363 6.99 -0.64 -2.32
N PRO A 364 5.88 -0.21 -1.67
CA PRO A 364 5.78 -0.23 -0.22
C PRO A 364 5.83 -1.66 0.34
N LEU A 365 6.12 -1.81 1.63
CA LEU A 365 6.12 -3.13 2.28
C LEU A 365 4.72 -3.75 2.32
N ARG A 366 3.68 -2.92 2.44
CA ARG A 366 2.28 -3.32 2.51
C ARG A 366 1.44 -2.55 1.51
N GLY A 367 0.44 -3.21 0.96
CA GLY A 367 -0.58 -2.58 0.12
C GLY A 367 -1.68 -1.92 0.94
N ASP A 368 -2.65 -1.31 0.26
CA ASP A 368 -3.74 -0.53 0.87
C ASP A 368 -4.64 -1.34 1.84
N PHE A 369 -4.66 -2.66 1.69
CA PHE A 369 -5.41 -3.59 2.55
C PHE A 369 -4.56 -4.16 3.70
N GLY A 370 -3.38 -3.61 3.95
CA GLY A 370 -2.48 -4.07 5.02
C GLY A 370 -1.70 -5.35 4.71
N ARG A 371 -1.96 -6.04 3.59
CA ARG A 371 -1.21 -7.24 3.15
C ARG A 371 0.24 -6.90 2.79
N LEU A 372 1.18 -7.79 3.11
CA LEU A 372 2.58 -7.69 2.67
C LEU A 372 2.68 -7.80 1.14
N LEU A 373 3.52 -6.98 0.52
CA LEU A 373 3.81 -7.03 -0.92
C LEU A 373 5.18 -7.67 -1.16
N ALA A 374 5.21 -8.95 -1.51
CA ALA A 374 6.48 -9.67 -1.58
C ALA A 374 6.65 -10.56 -2.82
N TYR A 375 7.91 -10.70 -3.24
CA TYR A 375 8.32 -11.79 -4.12
C TYR A 375 8.46 -13.08 -3.32
N VAL A 376 7.95 -14.17 -3.86
CA VAL A 376 7.99 -15.50 -3.23
C VAL A 376 8.89 -16.43 -4.05
N ASP A 377 9.95 -16.91 -3.42
CA ASP A 377 10.86 -17.91 -3.98
C ASP A 377 10.72 -19.23 -3.19
N TYR A 378 10.45 -20.36 -3.86
CA TYR A 378 10.34 -21.67 -3.21
C TYR A 378 11.50 -22.62 -3.60
N ASP A 379 11.72 -23.65 -2.78
CA ASP A 379 12.76 -24.67 -3.00
C ASP A 379 12.20 -25.89 -3.75
N ALA A 380 12.27 -25.86 -5.08
CA ALA A 380 11.72 -26.92 -5.91
C ALA A 380 12.49 -28.26 -5.85
N ASP A 381 13.74 -28.28 -5.35
CA ASP A 381 14.58 -29.49 -5.34
C ASP A 381 15.07 -29.93 -3.96
N GLY A 382 14.64 -29.24 -2.89
CA GLY A 382 14.96 -29.56 -1.51
C GLY A 382 16.44 -29.34 -1.18
N THR A 383 17.09 -28.37 -1.84
CA THR A 383 18.52 -28.06 -1.67
C THR A 383 18.81 -26.81 -0.85
N GLU A 384 17.82 -26.27 -0.12
CA GLU A 384 17.85 -25.03 0.66
C GLU A 384 18.19 -23.80 -0.21
N GLY A 385 17.70 -23.80 -1.46
CA GLY A 385 18.18 -22.91 -2.50
C GLY A 385 17.25 -21.76 -2.92
N TYR A 386 15.99 -21.73 -2.47
CA TYR A 386 14.90 -20.82 -2.91
C TYR A 386 15.12 -20.27 -4.32
N ASN A 387 15.17 -21.19 -5.28
CA ASN A 387 15.70 -20.93 -6.62
C ASN A 387 14.59 -20.76 -7.68
N MET A 388 13.33 -20.99 -7.30
CA MET A 388 12.17 -20.86 -8.18
C MET A 388 11.32 -19.65 -7.77
N PRO A 389 11.32 -18.55 -8.56
CA PRO A 389 10.44 -17.42 -8.31
C PRO A 389 9.01 -17.79 -8.71
N TYR A 390 8.14 -17.99 -7.74
CA TYR A 390 6.74 -18.35 -7.97
C TYR A 390 6.04 -17.31 -8.83
N ASN A 391 6.18 -16.03 -8.47
CA ASN A 391 5.49 -14.91 -9.12
C ASN A 391 5.70 -14.92 -10.65
N ARG A 392 6.98 -15.00 -11.02
CA ARG A 392 7.43 -15.01 -12.41
C ARG A 392 7.04 -16.29 -13.14
N LEU A 393 7.03 -17.41 -12.44
CA LEU A 393 6.61 -18.70 -13.01
C LEU A 393 5.11 -18.69 -13.33
N ALA A 394 4.27 -18.15 -12.45
CA ALA A 394 2.82 -18.06 -12.67
C ALA A 394 2.48 -17.25 -13.93
N VAL A 395 3.13 -16.10 -14.14
CA VAL A 395 3.00 -15.29 -15.37
C VAL A 395 3.46 -16.08 -16.60
N ARG A 396 4.64 -16.71 -16.54
CA ARG A 396 5.21 -17.47 -17.67
C ARG A 396 4.33 -18.63 -18.14
N GLU A 397 3.73 -19.35 -17.19
CA GLU A 397 2.88 -20.51 -17.50
C GLU A 397 1.42 -20.11 -17.79
N GLY A 398 1.10 -18.81 -17.73
CA GLY A 398 -0.22 -18.28 -18.08
C GLY A 398 -1.28 -18.42 -17.00
N TYR A 399 -0.90 -18.54 -15.72
CA TYR A 399 -1.84 -18.55 -14.60
C TYR A 399 -2.20 -17.14 -14.10
N ALA A 400 -1.43 -16.13 -14.51
CA ALA A 400 -1.60 -14.75 -14.09
C ALA A 400 -1.29 -13.78 -15.24
N ARG A 401 -1.88 -12.60 -15.20
CA ARG A 401 -1.39 -11.41 -15.92
C ARG A 401 -0.35 -10.70 -15.07
N VAL A 402 0.47 -9.86 -15.68
CA VAL A 402 1.26 -8.87 -14.94
C VAL A 402 0.31 -7.84 -14.36
N TYR A 403 0.55 -7.50 -13.10
CA TYR A 403 -0.11 -6.38 -12.46
C TYR A 403 0.72 -5.12 -12.70
N ASP A 404 0.20 -4.17 -13.44
CA ASP A 404 0.91 -3.01 -13.98
C ASP A 404 1.14 -1.92 -12.90
N SER A 405 1.85 -2.27 -11.82
CA SER A 405 2.36 -1.33 -10.80
C SER A 405 3.78 -0.86 -11.11
N GLY A 406 4.38 -0.06 -10.21
CA GLY A 406 5.73 0.49 -10.36
C GLY A 406 6.88 -0.48 -10.06
N PHE A 407 6.61 -1.75 -9.77
CA PHE A 407 7.59 -2.69 -9.25
C PHE A 407 8.82 -2.90 -10.16
N GLY A 408 9.99 -3.08 -9.55
CA GLY A 408 11.27 -3.07 -10.27
C GLY A 408 11.51 -4.21 -11.27
N GLN A 409 10.66 -5.26 -11.29
CA GLN A 409 10.77 -6.39 -12.25
C GLN A 409 9.70 -6.39 -13.34
N HIS A 410 8.83 -5.38 -13.38
CA HIS A 410 7.70 -5.24 -14.29
C HIS A 410 8.00 -5.63 -15.74
N ASP A 411 8.90 -4.90 -16.39
CA ASP A 411 9.19 -5.10 -17.82
C ASP A 411 9.74 -6.49 -18.14
N SER A 412 10.37 -7.15 -17.16
CA SER A 412 10.87 -8.51 -17.33
C SER A 412 9.76 -9.55 -17.20
N PHE A 413 8.72 -9.27 -16.41
CA PHE A 413 7.53 -10.12 -16.31
C PHE A 413 6.67 -9.94 -17.54
N LEU A 414 6.49 -8.70 -18.01
CA LEU A 414 5.69 -8.40 -19.20
C LEU A 414 6.24 -9.10 -20.45
N GLN A 415 7.56 -9.23 -20.57
CA GLN A 415 8.17 -10.05 -21.63
C GLN A 415 7.80 -11.54 -21.56
N GLU A 416 7.60 -12.09 -20.37
CA GLU A 416 7.16 -13.47 -20.18
C GLU A 416 5.67 -13.62 -20.45
N GLU A 417 4.87 -12.64 -20.06
CA GLU A 417 3.45 -12.59 -20.42
C GLU A 417 3.26 -12.54 -21.94
N PHE A 418 4.03 -11.73 -22.67
CA PHE A 418 3.98 -11.75 -24.14
C PHE A 418 4.24 -13.14 -24.73
N ALA A 419 5.17 -13.90 -24.13
CA ALA A 419 5.43 -15.27 -24.56
C ALA A 419 4.26 -16.20 -24.21
N ALA A 420 3.67 -16.07 -23.03
CA ALA A 420 2.49 -16.84 -22.60
C ALA A 420 1.27 -16.55 -23.49
N ARG A 421 1.04 -15.27 -23.83
CA ARG A 421 0.01 -14.82 -24.79
C ARG A 421 0.26 -15.41 -26.18
N GLU A 422 1.50 -15.36 -26.70
CA GLU A 422 1.84 -15.92 -28.02
C GLU A 422 1.65 -17.45 -28.08
N ASP A 423 1.97 -18.16 -27.01
CA ASP A 423 1.83 -19.62 -26.91
C ASP A 423 0.39 -20.07 -26.54
N GLY A 424 -0.50 -19.15 -26.15
CA GLY A 424 -1.84 -19.45 -25.67
C GLY A 424 -1.82 -20.30 -24.40
N ALA A 425 -0.91 -19.98 -23.47
CA ALA A 425 -0.74 -20.68 -22.21
C ALA A 425 -1.79 -20.26 -21.17
N GLY A 426 -2.32 -21.22 -20.41
CA GLY A 426 -3.31 -20.99 -19.34
C GLY A 426 -4.47 -20.09 -19.78
N VAL A 427 -4.68 -18.99 -19.04
CA VAL A 427 -5.73 -18.00 -19.25
C VAL A 427 -5.72 -17.39 -20.67
N TRP A 428 -4.56 -17.38 -21.33
CA TRP A 428 -4.41 -16.81 -22.66
C TRP A 428 -4.93 -17.72 -23.79
N ALA A 429 -5.36 -18.95 -23.49
CA ALA A 429 -5.81 -19.91 -24.49
C ALA A 429 -7.05 -19.43 -25.29
N GLU A 430 -7.92 -18.63 -24.67
CA GLU A 430 -9.10 -18.02 -25.33
C GLU A 430 -8.92 -16.53 -25.66
N SER A 431 -7.74 -15.95 -25.44
CA SER A 431 -7.49 -14.54 -25.72
C SER A 431 -7.53 -14.25 -27.23
N ALA A 432 -8.35 -13.27 -27.62
CA ALA A 432 -8.48 -12.83 -29.00
C ALA A 432 -8.65 -11.30 -29.13
N PRO A 433 -7.61 -10.49 -28.83
CA PRO A 433 -7.71 -9.02 -28.83
C PRO A 433 -8.11 -8.44 -30.20
N ASN A 434 -7.65 -9.09 -31.27
CA ASN A 434 -7.95 -8.77 -32.67
C ASN A 434 -9.36 -9.21 -33.13
N GLU A 435 -10.14 -9.87 -32.28
CA GLU A 435 -11.57 -10.13 -32.49
C GLU A 435 -12.47 -9.21 -31.63
N SER A 436 -11.87 -8.30 -30.86
CA SER A 436 -12.60 -7.35 -30.01
C SER A 436 -13.50 -6.40 -30.80
N SER A 437 -14.65 -6.09 -30.22
CA SER A 437 -15.59 -5.15 -30.83
C SER A 437 -15.12 -3.70 -30.71
N THR A 438 -15.29 -2.92 -31.78
CA THR A 438 -15.16 -1.46 -31.71
C THR A 438 -16.10 -0.85 -30.66
N ILE A 439 -15.54 -0.04 -29.77
CA ILE A 439 -16.28 0.79 -28.81
C ILE A 439 -15.83 2.25 -28.98
N ARG A 440 -16.70 3.23 -28.72
CA ARG A 440 -16.36 4.67 -28.59
C ARG A 440 -15.49 5.28 -29.73
N ASN A 441 -15.61 4.73 -30.93
CA ASN A 441 -14.87 5.08 -32.16
C ASN A 441 -15.49 6.22 -32.99
N GLY A 442 -16.62 6.78 -32.53
CA GLY A 442 -17.39 7.80 -33.24
C GLY A 442 -16.70 9.17 -33.34
N ALA A 443 -17.29 10.07 -34.12
CA ALA A 443 -16.81 11.44 -34.24
C ALA A 443 -16.76 12.14 -32.87
N VAL A 444 -15.75 12.98 -32.68
CA VAL A 444 -15.52 13.71 -31.43
C VAL A 444 -16.33 14.99 -31.48
N GLU A 445 -17.49 15.00 -30.83
CA GLU A 445 -18.36 16.19 -30.73
C GLU A 445 -18.11 16.97 -29.44
N GLU A 446 -17.78 16.26 -28.35
CA GLU A 446 -17.53 16.80 -27.03
C GLU A 446 -16.48 15.95 -26.31
N LEU A 447 -15.72 16.61 -25.43
CA LEU A 447 -14.74 16.01 -24.52
C LEU A 447 -15.07 16.40 -23.09
N TYR A 448 -14.83 15.51 -22.14
CA TYR A 448 -14.73 15.87 -20.72
C TYR A 448 -13.26 15.92 -20.32
N ALA A 449 -12.91 16.79 -19.38
CA ALA A 449 -11.53 17.02 -18.96
C ALA A 449 -11.43 16.90 -17.43
N PRO A 450 -11.24 15.69 -16.88
CA PRO A 450 -11.06 15.53 -15.45
C PRO A 450 -9.81 16.27 -14.96
N TYR A 451 -9.94 16.88 -13.79
CA TYR A 451 -8.88 17.64 -13.13
C TYR A 451 -8.22 18.66 -14.07
N ALA A 452 -9.01 19.38 -14.86
CA ALA A 452 -8.47 20.18 -15.95
C ALA A 452 -7.50 21.28 -15.46
N ALA A 453 -6.36 21.40 -16.13
CA ALA A 453 -5.46 22.53 -16.07
C ALA A 453 -5.23 23.09 -17.49
N SER A 454 -4.78 24.33 -17.58
CA SER A 454 -4.50 24.92 -18.90
C SER A 454 -3.08 24.60 -19.37
N VAL A 455 -2.88 24.58 -20.69
CA VAL A 455 -1.55 24.46 -21.32
C VAL A 455 -1.02 25.85 -21.66
N ARG A 456 0.28 26.06 -21.48
CA ARG A 456 1.00 27.30 -21.80
C ARG A 456 2.31 27.01 -22.51
N THR A 457 3.08 28.04 -22.83
CA THR A 457 4.48 27.91 -23.23
C THR A 457 5.42 28.35 -22.10
N THR A 458 6.72 28.11 -22.27
CA THR A 458 7.79 28.67 -21.41
C THR A 458 7.69 30.19 -21.28
N ASP A 459 7.30 30.89 -22.36
CA ASP A 459 7.26 32.34 -22.44
C ASP A 459 5.87 32.97 -22.13
N GLY A 460 4.87 32.15 -21.78
CA GLY A 460 3.54 32.62 -21.42
C GLY A 460 2.43 31.94 -22.25
N ARG A 461 1.51 32.71 -22.82
CA ARG A 461 0.34 32.17 -23.53
C ARG A 461 0.75 31.44 -24.82
N ILE A 462 0.15 30.27 -25.06
CA ILE A 462 0.31 29.51 -26.31
C ILE A 462 -0.45 30.17 -27.48
N ASP A 463 0.08 30.10 -28.70
CA ASP A 463 -0.64 30.52 -29.92
C ASP A 463 -1.77 29.54 -30.23
N ARG A 464 -2.99 30.04 -30.42
CA ARG A 464 -4.18 29.24 -30.77
C ARG A 464 -3.98 28.26 -31.94
N LYS A 465 -3.05 28.52 -32.86
CA LYS A 465 -2.73 27.60 -33.97
C LYS A 465 -2.08 26.29 -33.52
N ARG A 466 -1.76 26.17 -32.23
CA ARG A 466 -1.22 24.98 -31.58
C ARG A 466 -2.20 24.36 -30.58
N VAL A 467 -3.43 24.87 -30.51
CA VAL A 467 -4.44 24.46 -29.53
C VAL A 467 -5.61 23.78 -30.26
N PRO A 468 -5.63 22.44 -30.37
CA PRO A 468 -6.76 21.72 -30.95
C PRO A 468 -8.01 21.75 -30.05
N VAL A 469 -7.83 21.80 -28.73
CA VAL A 469 -8.90 21.74 -27.74
C VAL A 469 -8.72 22.86 -26.72
N SER A 470 -9.76 23.65 -26.53
CA SER A 470 -9.84 24.64 -25.45
C SER A 470 -11.06 24.35 -24.59
N ALA A 471 -11.05 24.83 -23.35
CA ALA A 471 -12.22 24.80 -22.50
C ALA A 471 -13.39 25.60 -23.11
N ALA A 472 -14.59 25.36 -22.62
CA ALA A 472 -15.74 26.18 -22.95
C ALA A 472 -15.51 27.65 -22.56
N LYS A 473 -16.29 28.57 -23.14
CA LYS A 473 -16.13 30.02 -22.87
C LYS A 473 -16.61 30.43 -21.48
N THR A 474 -17.42 29.58 -20.86
CA THR A 474 -17.97 29.67 -19.51
C THR A 474 -16.93 29.27 -18.46
N ALA A 475 -15.96 28.44 -18.84
CA ALA A 475 -14.88 28.02 -17.97
C ALA A 475 -13.99 29.20 -17.53
N TYR A 476 -13.50 29.10 -16.30
CA TYR A 476 -12.59 30.06 -15.68
C TYR A 476 -11.39 29.35 -15.05
N GLN A 477 -10.30 30.08 -14.86
CA GLN A 477 -9.11 29.57 -14.20
C GLN A 477 -9.07 30.01 -12.74
N GLN A 478 -8.57 29.12 -11.88
CA GLN A 478 -8.26 29.41 -10.49
C GLN A 478 -6.77 29.10 -10.24
N ASP A 479 -6.06 30.04 -9.62
CA ASP A 479 -4.64 29.92 -9.22
C ASP A 479 -3.65 29.61 -10.37
N ALA A 480 -3.99 30.06 -11.58
CA ALA A 480 -3.17 29.87 -12.76
C ALA A 480 -2.06 30.94 -12.87
N ALA A 481 -0.81 30.49 -13.04
CA ALA A 481 0.34 31.38 -13.26
C ALA A 481 0.23 32.17 -14.57
N VAL A 482 -0.37 31.56 -15.60
CA VAL A 482 -0.72 32.23 -16.87
C VAL A 482 -2.24 32.19 -17.06
N GLU A 483 -2.89 33.33 -16.92
CA GLU A 483 -4.33 33.45 -17.17
C GLU A 483 -4.65 33.66 -18.66
N TYR A 484 -5.77 33.11 -19.11
CA TYR A 484 -6.37 33.27 -20.42
C TYR A 484 -7.72 33.98 -20.30
N ASP A 485 -7.96 34.97 -21.16
CA ASP A 485 -9.14 35.84 -21.02
C ASP A 485 -10.47 35.14 -21.37
N ALA A 486 -10.41 34.02 -22.10
CA ALA A 486 -11.52 33.11 -22.40
C ALA A 486 -10.96 31.83 -23.04
N ALA A 487 -11.69 30.71 -22.90
CA ALA A 487 -11.37 29.43 -23.53
C ALA A 487 -9.93 28.99 -23.29
N ALA A 488 -9.62 28.66 -22.02
CA ALA A 488 -8.31 28.19 -21.62
C ALA A 488 -7.86 26.99 -22.49
N PRO A 489 -6.64 26.97 -23.04
CA PRO A 489 -6.13 25.84 -23.82
C PRO A 489 -6.05 24.58 -22.95
N LEU A 490 -6.73 23.51 -23.33
CA LEU A 490 -6.67 22.23 -22.61
C LEU A 490 -5.67 21.27 -23.25
N VAL A 491 -5.43 21.39 -24.56
CA VAL A 491 -4.43 20.59 -25.27
C VAL A 491 -3.57 21.50 -26.12
N GLY A 492 -2.25 21.33 -26.04
CA GLY A 492 -1.27 22.00 -26.88
C GLY A 492 -0.46 20.98 -27.70
N ILE A 493 -0.20 21.30 -28.97
CA ILE A 493 0.60 20.44 -29.86
C ILE A 493 1.88 21.16 -30.30
N ASP A 494 3.00 20.45 -30.20
CA ASP A 494 4.24 20.74 -30.93
C ASP A 494 4.57 19.61 -31.90
N GLN A 495 4.10 19.77 -33.13
CA GLN A 495 4.32 18.77 -34.18
C GLN A 495 5.80 18.58 -34.53
N HIS A 496 6.65 19.61 -34.36
CA HIS A 496 8.07 19.47 -34.69
C HIS A 496 8.81 18.62 -33.66
N ALA A 497 8.41 18.73 -32.39
CA ALA A 497 8.90 17.88 -31.32
C ALA A 497 8.19 16.51 -31.26
N ARG A 498 7.10 16.31 -32.03
CA ARG A 498 6.17 15.16 -31.89
C ARG A 498 5.61 15.00 -30.47
N VAL A 499 5.44 16.13 -29.79
CA VAL A 499 4.90 16.18 -28.43
C VAL A 499 3.56 16.88 -28.43
N ALA A 500 2.60 16.31 -27.72
CA ALA A 500 1.44 17.05 -27.22
C ALA A 500 1.47 17.09 -25.69
N LEU A 501 0.88 18.15 -25.13
CA LEU A 501 0.65 18.27 -23.71
C LEU A 501 -0.85 18.48 -23.52
N SER A 502 -1.46 17.59 -22.75
CA SER A 502 -2.84 17.68 -22.29
C SER A 502 -2.85 18.19 -20.85
N GLY A 503 -3.78 19.08 -20.53
CA GLY A 503 -4.06 19.49 -19.17
C GLY A 503 -5.08 18.58 -18.48
N THR A 504 -5.19 17.33 -18.91
CA THR A 504 -6.08 16.29 -18.37
C THR A 504 -5.60 14.90 -18.83
N SER A 505 -5.94 13.85 -18.09
CA SER A 505 -5.59 12.45 -18.38
C SER A 505 -6.38 11.84 -19.54
N PHE A 506 -7.65 12.21 -19.73
CA PHE A 506 -8.61 11.63 -20.70
C PHE A 506 -8.99 10.15 -20.54
N ILE A 507 -8.13 9.32 -19.93
CA ILE A 507 -8.22 7.85 -19.89
C ILE A 507 -8.32 7.27 -18.48
N ASP A 508 -8.49 8.13 -17.48
CA ASP A 508 -8.68 7.74 -16.08
C ASP A 508 -10.02 7.02 -15.91
N GLU A 509 -9.96 5.74 -15.55
CA GLU A 509 -11.13 4.88 -15.46
C GLU A 509 -12.02 5.14 -14.25
N SER A 510 -11.56 5.90 -13.26
CA SER A 510 -12.40 6.29 -12.11
C SER A 510 -13.65 7.10 -12.50
N PHE A 511 -13.72 7.55 -13.76
CA PHE A 511 -14.87 8.23 -14.36
C PHE A 511 -15.83 7.27 -15.09
N GLU A 512 -15.55 5.97 -15.11
CA GLU A 512 -16.40 4.96 -15.70
C GLU A 512 -17.49 4.51 -14.75
N GLN A 513 -18.67 4.16 -15.30
CA GLN A 513 -19.78 3.68 -14.48
C GLN A 513 -19.49 2.34 -13.81
N GLY A 514 -18.65 1.49 -14.43
CA GLY A 514 -18.21 0.23 -13.82
C GLY A 514 -17.39 0.47 -12.55
N GLU A 515 -16.63 1.56 -12.51
CA GLU A 515 -15.89 2.01 -11.32
C GLU A 515 -16.75 2.83 -10.33
N GLY A 516 -18.07 2.82 -10.50
CA GLY A 516 -19.01 3.49 -9.59
C GLY A 516 -19.21 4.99 -9.86
N PHE A 517 -18.69 5.53 -10.98
CA PHE A 517 -18.98 6.91 -11.36
C PHE A 517 -20.46 7.08 -11.77
N PRO A 518 -21.18 8.12 -11.31
CA PRO A 518 -22.64 8.18 -11.43
C PRO A 518 -23.19 8.48 -12.84
N GLU A 519 -22.37 9.02 -13.75
CA GLU A 519 -22.79 9.35 -15.13
C GLU A 519 -21.99 8.59 -16.18
N SER A 520 -22.62 8.23 -17.31
CA SER A 520 -21.92 7.58 -18.41
C SER A 520 -21.00 8.53 -19.16
N VAL A 521 -19.69 8.26 -19.16
CA VAL A 521 -18.71 8.99 -19.99
C VAL A 521 -18.53 8.42 -21.41
N SER A 522 -19.15 7.28 -21.71
CA SER A 522 -19.03 6.60 -23.02
C SER A 522 -19.50 7.41 -24.24
N GLY A 523 -20.26 8.49 -24.04
CA GLY A 523 -20.71 9.40 -25.10
C GLY A 523 -19.68 10.47 -25.51
N TYR A 524 -18.61 10.65 -24.73
CA TYR A 524 -17.58 11.64 -25.02
C TYR A 524 -16.48 11.04 -25.90
N GLY A 525 -15.90 11.87 -26.79
CA GLY A 525 -14.93 11.43 -27.78
C GLY A 525 -13.49 11.32 -27.27
N ASN A 526 -13.28 11.18 -25.96
CA ASN A 526 -11.96 11.21 -25.31
C ASN A 526 -10.98 10.20 -25.93
N TYR A 527 -11.40 8.94 -26.05
CA TYR A 527 -10.55 7.86 -26.57
C TYR A 527 -10.21 8.07 -28.05
N SER A 528 -11.23 8.33 -28.89
CA SER A 528 -11.02 8.64 -30.31
C SER A 528 -10.11 9.86 -30.54
N PHE A 529 -10.24 10.90 -29.72
CA PHE A 529 -9.39 12.08 -29.80
C PHE A 529 -7.94 11.77 -29.42
N LEU A 530 -7.70 11.10 -28.28
CA LEU A 530 -6.36 10.75 -27.83
C LEU A 530 -5.66 9.84 -28.85
N THR A 531 -6.36 8.84 -29.38
CA THR A 531 -5.79 7.92 -30.38
C THR A 531 -5.51 8.62 -31.72
N SER A 532 -6.39 9.53 -32.15
CA SER A 532 -6.12 10.40 -33.31
C SER A 532 -4.89 11.27 -33.09
N LEU A 533 -4.69 11.78 -31.87
CA LEU A 533 -3.54 12.60 -31.50
C LEU A 533 -2.25 11.77 -31.49
N LEU A 534 -2.26 10.57 -30.93
CA LEU A 534 -1.12 9.65 -30.93
C LEU A 534 -0.69 9.30 -32.36
N ASP A 535 -1.65 8.92 -33.21
CA ASP A 535 -1.38 8.62 -34.62
C ASP A 535 -0.87 9.85 -35.40
N ARG A 536 -1.37 11.04 -35.06
CA ARG A 536 -0.93 12.30 -35.68
C ARG A 536 0.54 12.64 -35.38
N LEU A 537 1.03 12.30 -34.19
CA LEU A 537 2.38 12.60 -33.72
C LEU A 537 3.39 11.56 -34.22
N SER A 538 2.98 10.30 -34.28
CA SER A 538 3.84 9.18 -34.61
C SER A 538 4.02 8.96 -36.12
N GLU A 539 5.22 8.56 -36.51
CA GLU A 539 5.52 7.94 -37.81
C GLU A 539 5.72 6.42 -37.71
N ARG A 540 5.82 5.89 -36.49
CA ARG A 540 6.02 4.47 -36.19
C ARG A 540 4.69 3.71 -36.26
N GLU A 541 4.78 2.41 -36.39
CA GLU A 541 3.71 1.46 -36.08
C GLU A 541 4.11 0.70 -34.81
N GLY A 542 3.17 0.02 -34.18
CA GLY A 542 3.37 -0.66 -32.91
C GLY A 542 2.27 -0.33 -31.91
N GLU A 543 2.54 -0.63 -30.64
CA GLU A 543 1.60 -0.47 -29.51
C GLU A 543 1.53 0.98 -29.02
N VAL A 544 0.46 1.31 -28.31
CA VAL A 544 0.44 2.50 -27.46
C VAL A 544 1.06 2.11 -26.13
N LEU A 545 2.10 2.81 -25.71
CA LEU A 545 2.74 2.57 -24.42
C LEU A 545 2.28 3.62 -23.40
N ILE A 546 2.28 3.25 -22.12
CA ILE A 546 2.15 4.18 -21.00
C ILE A 546 3.29 3.99 -20.00
N ASP A 547 3.81 5.09 -19.45
CA ASP A 547 4.81 5.06 -18.39
C ASP A 547 4.16 4.79 -17.02
N GLY A 548 4.63 3.77 -16.32
CA GLY A 548 4.21 3.41 -14.96
C GLY A 548 5.35 3.34 -13.93
N GLY A 549 6.60 3.54 -14.36
CA GLY A 549 7.78 3.35 -13.51
C GLY A 549 8.16 4.54 -12.64
N HIS A 550 7.37 5.60 -12.62
CA HIS A 550 7.72 6.88 -11.98
C HIS A 550 6.64 7.35 -10.99
N GLY A 551 6.02 6.38 -10.30
CA GLY A 551 5.03 6.61 -9.25
C GLY A 551 3.69 7.12 -9.79
N GLN A 552 3.22 6.57 -10.90
CA GLN A 552 1.88 6.86 -11.45
C GLN A 552 0.79 6.00 -10.81
N PHE A 553 1.10 4.72 -10.55
CA PHE A 553 0.17 3.77 -9.98
C PHE A 553 -0.31 4.22 -8.59
N GLY A 554 -1.63 4.12 -8.34
CA GLY A 554 -2.25 4.54 -7.08
C GLY A 554 -2.14 6.03 -6.74
N THR A 555 -1.60 6.85 -7.65
CA THR A 555 -1.29 8.25 -7.37
C THR A 555 -2.42 9.16 -7.86
N GLU A 556 -2.96 9.97 -6.95
CA GLU A 556 -4.09 10.86 -7.25
C GLU A 556 -3.84 11.70 -8.52
N ARG A 557 -4.75 11.55 -9.50
CA ARG A 557 -4.77 12.34 -10.77
C ARG A 557 -3.58 12.07 -11.70
N SER A 558 -2.84 11.00 -11.44
CA SER A 558 -1.93 10.36 -12.40
C SER A 558 -2.56 9.05 -12.82
N VAL A 559 -2.13 8.48 -13.94
CA VAL A 559 -2.77 7.31 -14.55
C VAL A 559 -1.67 6.37 -15.00
N GLY A 560 -1.67 5.13 -14.50
CA GLY A 560 -0.93 3.98 -15.02
C GLY A 560 -1.80 3.11 -15.95
N ALA A 561 -1.34 1.92 -16.34
CA ALA A 561 -2.16 1.02 -17.16
C ALA A 561 -3.34 0.42 -16.39
N GLU A 562 -3.16 0.09 -15.10
CA GLU A 562 -4.26 -0.35 -14.21
C GLU A 562 -5.39 0.69 -14.09
N ASP A 563 -5.08 1.98 -14.27
CA ASP A 563 -6.08 3.07 -14.22
C ASP A 563 -6.73 3.36 -15.60
N ALA A 564 -6.49 2.50 -16.60
CA ALA A 564 -6.82 2.74 -18.00
C ALA A 564 -7.33 1.50 -18.75
N ALA A 565 -7.88 0.51 -18.04
CA ALA A 565 -8.34 -0.76 -18.62
C ALA A 565 -9.39 -0.55 -19.73
N TYR A 566 -10.31 0.40 -19.53
CA TYR A 566 -11.32 0.75 -20.55
C TYR A 566 -10.72 1.37 -21.82
N TYR A 567 -9.58 2.05 -21.72
CA TYR A 567 -8.86 2.57 -22.88
C TYR A 567 -8.10 1.46 -23.61
N MET A 568 -7.55 0.47 -22.89
CA MET A 568 -7.02 -0.76 -23.48
C MET A 568 -8.10 -1.46 -24.31
N ARG A 569 -9.27 -1.73 -23.74
CA ARG A 569 -10.41 -2.36 -24.46
C ARG A 569 -10.84 -1.56 -25.69
N TYR A 570 -10.75 -0.24 -25.64
CA TYR A 570 -10.98 0.62 -26.80
C TYR A 570 -9.92 0.40 -27.89
N LEU A 571 -8.65 0.33 -27.52
CA LEU A 571 -7.52 0.17 -28.43
C LEU A 571 -7.56 -1.18 -29.15
N GLU A 572 -7.90 -2.27 -28.45
CA GLU A 572 -8.08 -3.59 -29.06
C GLU A 572 -9.10 -3.55 -30.21
N GLY A 573 -10.25 -2.90 -29.98
CA GLY A 573 -11.31 -2.78 -30.99
C GLY A 573 -10.88 -1.98 -32.24
N VAL A 574 -9.77 -1.25 -32.18
CA VAL A 574 -9.18 -0.52 -33.33
C VAL A 574 -7.83 -1.10 -33.76
N ASP A 575 -7.57 -2.38 -33.44
CA ASP A 575 -6.38 -3.15 -33.79
C ASP A 575 -5.06 -2.54 -33.24
N LEU A 576 -5.10 -2.00 -32.01
CA LEU A 576 -3.92 -1.47 -31.30
C LEU A 576 -3.78 -2.15 -29.94
N GLY A 577 -2.55 -2.54 -29.57
CA GLY A 577 -2.22 -2.97 -28.21
C GLY A 577 -1.92 -1.78 -27.29
N PHE A 578 -2.03 -2.02 -25.98
CA PHE A 578 -1.75 -1.05 -24.92
C PHE A 578 -0.94 -1.72 -23.83
N GLU A 579 0.24 -1.17 -23.52
CA GLU A 579 1.18 -1.82 -22.60
C GLU A 579 1.87 -0.79 -21.70
N GLN A 580 2.05 -1.13 -20.42
CA GLN A 580 2.87 -0.35 -19.52
C GLN A 580 4.37 -0.62 -19.73
N VAL A 581 5.20 0.40 -19.53
CA VAL A 581 6.66 0.28 -19.46
C VAL A 581 7.16 1.05 -18.25
N ASN A 582 7.98 0.40 -17.43
CA ASN A 582 8.58 1.01 -16.25
C ASN A 582 10.03 1.45 -16.50
N ASP A 583 10.80 0.73 -17.34
CA ASP A 583 12.16 1.12 -17.72
C ASP A 583 12.18 1.74 -19.13
N LEU A 584 12.17 3.08 -19.18
CA LEU A 584 12.23 3.81 -20.44
C LEU A 584 13.60 3.75 -21.14
N THR A 585 14.58 3.05 -20.58
CA THR A 585 15.86 2.71 -21.24
C THR A 585 15.87 1.32 -21.86
N GLY A 586 14.86 0.49 -21.57
CA GLY A 586 14.75 -0.90 -22.00
C GLY A 586 14.25 -1.09 -23.43
N ASP A 587 14.25 -2.36 -23.87
CA ASP A 587 13.88 -2.75 -25.23
C ASP A 587 12.37 -2.63 -25.50
N LEU A 588 11.52 -2.59 -24.45
CA LEU A 588 10.07 -2.47 -24.61
C LEU A 588 9.64 -1.14 -25.25
N LEU A 589 10.39 -0.06 -25.01
CA LEU A 589 10.14 1.22 -25.67
C LEU A 589 10.21 1.12 -27.20
N GLU A 590 10.97 0.16 -27.75
CA GLU A 590 11.05 -0.05 -29.20
C GLU A 590 9.75 -0.60 -29.81
N ARG A 591 8.89 -1.26 -29.03
CA ARG A 591 7.58 -1.76 -29.49
C ARG A 591 6.57 -0.65 -29.72
N GLY A 592 6.76 0.49 -29.05
CA GLY A 592 5.83 1.59 -29.07
C GLY A 592 5.78 2.34 -30.40
N ARG A 593 4.56 2.65 -30.84
CA ARG A 593 4.30 3.73 -31.81
C ARG A 593 4.32 5.09 -31.13
N ALA A 594 3.80 5.17 -29.92
CA ALA A 594 3.68 6.39 -29.14
C ALA A 594 3.66 6.05 -27.65
N LEU A 595 4.04 7.02 -26.83
CA LEU A 595 4.11 6.89 -25.37
C LEU A 595 3.25 7.95 -24.70
N LEU A 596 2.44 7.51 -23.74
CA LEU A 596 1.73 8.33 -22.77
C LEU A 596 2.59 8.48 -21.52
N ILE A 597 2.74 9.71 -21.03
CA ILE A 597 3.39 9.97 -19.73
C ILE A 597 2.43 10.84 -18.94
N SER A 598 1.76 10.25 -17.95
CA SER A 598 1.00 11.01 -16.95
C SER A 598 1.95 11.70 -15.97
N ALA A 599 1.48 12.70 -15.22
CA ALA A 599 2.34 13.54 -14.40
C ALA A 599 3.09 12.72 -13.33
N PRO A 600 4.41 12.46 -13.49
CA PRO A 600 5.07 11.45 -12.67
C PRO A 600 5.38 12.00 -11.28
N ALA A 601 5.17 11.19 -10.24
CA ALA A 601 5.52 11.54 -8.87
C ALA A 601 7.04 11.68 -8.71
N GLU A 602 7.78 10.84 -9.41
CA GLU A 602 9.24 10.81 -9.41
C GLU A 602 9.82 11.38 -10.71
N PRO A 603 11.01 12.01 -10.66
CA PRO A 603 11.64 12.53 -11.87
C PRO A 603 12.30 11.42 -12.68
N LEU A 604 12.06 11.41 -14.00
CA LEU A 604 12.81 10.58 -14.94
C LEU A 604 14.31 10.91 -14.87
N SER A 605 15.15 9.87 -14.96
CA SER A 605 16.60 10.00 -14.99
C SER A 605 17.10 10.61 -16.31
N ASP A 606 18.34 11.13 -16.30
CA ASP A 606 18.98 11.65 -17.52
C ASP A 606 19.06 10.60 -18.64
N ALA A 607 19.22 9.31 -18.28
CA ALA A 607 19.33 8.22 -19.24
C ALA A 607 17.98 7.95 -19.94
N GLU A 608 16.88 7.98 -19.19
CA GLU A 608 15.52 7.82 -19.71
C GLU A 608 15.14 9.01 -20.58
N LEU A 609 15.47 10.24 -20.16
CA LEU A 609 15.26 11.43 -20.97
C LEU A 609 16.04 11.40 -22.30
N ASP A 610 17.25 10.81 -22.31
CA ASP A 610 18.02 10.58 -23.54
C ASP A 610 17.42 9.47 -24.42
N SER A 611 16.88 8.42 -23.80
CA SER A 611 16.14 7.36 -24.50
C SER A 611 14.87 7.89 -25.16
N LEU A 612 14.05 8.66 -24.44
CA LEU A 612 12.84 9.32 -24.95
C LEU A 612 13.15 10.26 -26.12
N ARG A 613 14.26 11.01 -26.05
CA ARG A 613 14.72 11.82 -27.18
C ARG A 613 15.04 10.98 -28.41
N SER A 614 15.63 9.80 -28.22
CA SER A 614 15.95 8.86 -29.30
C SER A 614 14.67 8.25 -29.89
N PHE A 615 13.73 7.82 -29.04
CA PHE A 615 12.41 7.34 -29.44
C PHE A 615 11.66 8.34 -30.33
N VAL A 616 11.60 9.61 -29.91
CA VAL A 616 10.99 10.71 -30.69
C VAL A 616 11.75 10.97 -31.99
N ALA A 617 13.08 10.96 -31.96
CA ALA A 617 13.92 11.14 -33.15
C ALA A 617 13.70 10.04 -34.20
N ASP A 618 13.41 8.82 -33.75
CA ASP A 618 13.09 7.66 -34.58
C ASP A 618 11.61 7.60 -35.00
N GLY A 619 10.86 8.67 -34.73
CA GLY A 619 9.49 8.85 -35.22
C GLY A 619 8.40 8.55 -34.21
N GLY A 620 8.74 8.24 -32.96
CA GLY A 620 7.76 8.05 -31.88
C GLY A 620 7.02 9.35 -31.53
N GLY A 621 5.75 9.23 -31.15
CA GLY A 621 4.97 10.33 -30.60
C GLY A 621 4.94 10.28 -29.07
N VAL A 622 4.93 11.43 -28.40
CA VAL A 622 4.75 11.50 -26.94
C VAL A 622 3.58 12.40 -26.60
N VAL A 623 2.67 11.92 -25.74
CA VAL A 623 1.61 12.76 -25.17
C VAL A 623 1.80 12.82 -23.66
N LEU A 624 2.03 14.04 -23.18
CA LEU A 624 2.16 14.33 -21.76
C LEU A 624 0.76 14.59 -21.20
N LEU A 625 0.30 13.75 -20.28
CA LEU A 625 -1.00 13.83 -19.65
C LEU A 625 -0.88 14.56 -18.30
N GLY A 626 -1.45 15.75 -18.21
CA GLY A 626 -1.41 16.60 -17.04
C GLY A 626 -2.77 16.74 -16.36
N GLY A 627 -2.89 17.81 -15.58
CA GLY A 627 -4.10 18.13 -14.82
C GLY A 627 -3.78 19.09 -13.67
N ASP A 628 -4.73 19.25 -12.77
CA ASP A 628 -4.57 19.87 -11.46
C ASP A 628 -3.87 18.87 -10.52
N VAL A 629 -2.58 18.63 -10.79
CA VAL A 629 -1.73 17.66 -10.08
C VAL A 629 -0.85 18.38 -9.04
N PRO A 630 -0.25 17.66 -8.06
CA PRO A 630 0.72 18.25 -7.14
C PRO A 630 1.84 19.00 -7.86
N THR A 631 2.37 20.03 -7.20
CA THR A 631 3.38 20.91 -7.81
C THR A 631 4.64 20.16 -8.25
N ALA A 632 5.11 19.18 -7.48
CA ALA A 632 6.25 18.35 -7.84
C ALA A 632 5.99 17.54 -9.13
N HIS A 633 4.81 16.93 -9.28
CA HIS A 633 4.47 16.10 -10.42
C HIS A 633 4.36 16.96 -11.69
N ARG A 634 3.76 18.15 -11.56
CA ARG A 634 3.74 19.16 -12.62
C ARG A 634 5.15 19.59 -13.02
N GLU A 635 6.08 19.70 -12.08
CA GLU A 635 7.47 20.07 -12.36
C GLU A 635 8.21 18.95 -13.08
N ASN A 636 8.04 17.69 -12.67
CA ASN A 636 8.59 16.52 -13.35
C ASN A 636 8.06 16.40 -14.78
N LEU A 637 6.74 16.49 -14.98
CA LEU A 637 6.14 16.45 -16.33
C LEU A 637 6.66 17.59 -17.24
N ASN A 638 6.84 18.78 -16.67
CA ASN A 638 7.43 19.92 -17.38
C ASN A 638 8.92 19.72 -17.70
N ALA A 639 9.65 18.98 -16.87
CA ALA A 639 11.04 18.59 -17.14
C ALA A 639 11.13 17.61 -18.31
N VAL A 640 10.20 16.65 -18.42
CA VAL A 640 10.08 15.79 -19.61
C VAL A 640 9.82 16.63 -20.87
N ALA A 641 8.87 17.57 -20.81
CA ALA A 641 8.59 18.49 -21.92
C ALA A 641 9.84 19.29 -22.32
N GLU A 642 10.63 19.75 -21.36
CA GLU A 642 11.89 20.44 -21.60
C GLU A 642 12.93 19.57 -22.28
N ALA A 643 13.11 18.33 -21.80
CA ALA A 643 14.06 17.37 -22.34
C ALA A 643 13.77 17.03 -23.80
N LEU A 644 12.48 16.88 -24.14
CA LEU A 644 11.97 16.69 -25.50
C LEU A 644 12.02 17.95 -26.37
N THR A 645 12.56 19.05 -25.85
CA THR A 645 12.79 20.32 -26.54
C THR A 645 11.52 21.04 -27.02
N THR A 646 10.37 20.74 -26.42
CA THR A 646 9.13 21.49 -26.64
C THR A 646 9.05 22.68 -25.66
N ASP A 647 8.47 23.78 -26.12
CA ASP A 647 8.16 24.94 -25.26
C ASP A 647 6.85 24.78 -24.49
N LEU A 648 6.08 23.70 -24.74
CA LEU A 648 4.82 23.41 -24.03
C LEU A 648 5.09 23.19 -22.54
N ARG A 649 4.22 23.74 -21.69
CA ARG A 649 4.23 23.55 -20.24
C ARG A 649 2.82 23.39 -19.70
N LEU A 650 2.64 22.50 -18.73
CA LEU A 650 1.45 22.45 -17.90
C LEU A 650 1.44 23.68 -16.98
N ASN A 651 0.34 24.43 -16.98
CA ASN A 651 0.19 25.59 -16.12
C ASN A 651 -0.08 25.17 -14.67
N SER A 652 0.09 26.08 -13.71
CA SER A 652 -0.42 25.85 -12.35
C SER A 652 -1.94 26.05 -12.31
N GLY A 653 -2.54 25.60 -11.21
CA GLY A 653 -3.95 25.80 -10.93
C GLY A 653 -4.86 24.99 -11.85
N ARG A 654 -6.15 25.28 -11.77
CA ARG A 654 -7.21 24.48 -12.38
C ARG A 654 -8.14 25.29 -13.25
N VAL A 655 -8.76 24.60 -14.19
CA VAL A 655 -9.82 25.09 -15.07
C VAL A 655 -11.14 24.51 -14.56
N LEU A 656 -12.09 25.38 -14.22
CA LEU A 656 -13.39 25.02 -13.68
C LEU A 656 -14.50 25.56 -14.59
N ASP A 657 -15.65 24.89 -14.63
CA ASP A 657 -16.82 25.37 -15.36
C ASP A 657 -18.13 24.99 -14.65
N GLU A 658 -18.89 25.97 -14.17
CA GLU A 658 -20.17 25.75 -13.49
C GLU A 658 -21.33 25.45 -14.47
N GLU A 659 -21.15 25.75 -15.77
CA GLU A 659 -22.21 25.65 -16.78
C GLU A 659 -22.03 24.42 -17.69
N ALA A 660 -20.80 24.14 -18.13
CA ALA A 660 -20.45 23.02 -19.00
C ALA A 660 -19.57 22.03 -18.24
N ASN A 661 -20.20 21.10 -17.54
CA ASN A 661 -19.54 20.09 -16.72
C ASN A 661 -20.30 18.76 -16.70
N LEU A 662 -19.60 17.73 -16.26
CA LEU A 662 -20.12 16.39 -16.00
C LEU A 662 -20.71 16.33 -14.57
N ASP A 663 -21.89 15.72 -14.40
CA ASP A 663 -22.52 15.46 -13.09
C ASP A 663 -22.66 16.71 -12.18
N GLY A 664 -22.77 17.91 -12.74
CA GLY A 664 -22.85 19.15 -11.93
C GLY A 664 -21.53 19.53 -11.24
N ARG A 665 -20.41 18.89 -11.58
CA ARG A 665 -19.12 19.06 -10.91
C ARG A 665 -18.25 20.04 -11.69
N ALA A 666 -18.09 21.27 -11.19
CA ALA A 666 -17.31 22.29 -11.88
C ALA A 666 -15.84 21.91 -12.16
N SER A 667 -15.28 20.96 -11.40
CA SER A 667 -13.93 20.40 -11.60
C SER A 667 -13.81 19.39 -12.76
N LEU A 668 -14.93 19.00 -13.38
CA LEU A 668 -15.01 18.11 -14.54
C LEU A 668 -15.62 18.84 -15.75
N PRO A 669 -14.96 19.89 -16.26
CA PRO A 669 -15.50 20.67 -17.37
C PRO A 669 -15.65 19.82 -18.63
N THR A 670 -16.71 20.08 -19.40
CA THR A 670 -16.90 19.54 -20.75
C THR A 670 -16.69 20.62 -21.80
N THR A 671 -16.32 20.21 -23.02
CA THR A 671 -16.10 21.17 -24.11
C THR A 671 -16.33 20.57 -25.49
N GLY A 672 -17.13 21.28 -26.29
CA GLY A 672 -17.21 21.13 -27.75
C GLY A 672 -16.37 22.16 -28.51
N ASN A 673 -15.45 22.86 -27.84
CA ASN A 673 -14.60 23.89 -28.47
C ASN A 673 -13.37 23.24 -29.13
N LEU A 674 -13.64 22.58 -30.25
CA LEU A 674 -12.72 21.76 -31.04
C LEU A 674 -12.32 22.52 -32.32
N ASP A 675 -11.01 22.69 -32.57
CA ASP A 675 -10.52 23.37 -33.78
C ASP A 675 -10.35 22.39 -34.95
N GLU A 676 -11.40 22.28 -35.78
CA GLU A 676 -11.46 21.45 -36.99
C GLU A 676 -10.30 21.66 -37.98
N TRP A 677 -9.52 22.74 -37.85
CA TRP A 677 -8.28 22.90 -38.60
C TRP A 677 -7.32 21.72 -38.41
N PHE A 678 -7.28 21.14 -37.21
CA PHE A 678 -6.38 20.04 -36.83
C PHE A 678 -6.81 18.68 -37.36
N ARG A 679 -8.11 18.50 -37.66
CA ARG A 679 -8.69 17.25 -38.16
C ARG A 679 -8.41 16.06 -37.23
N LEU A 680 -8.71 16.21 -35.94
CA LEU A 680 -8.53 15.16 -34.92
C LEU A 680 -9.86 14.59 -34.42
N PHE A 681 -10.97 14.92 -35.09
CA PHE A 681 -12.32 14.75 -34.53
C PHE A 681 -13.25 13.86 -35.38
N GLY A 682 -12.70 13.17 -36.39
CA GLY A 682 -13.47 12.41 -37.39
C GLY A 682 -13.89 11.00 -36.98
N GLY A 683 -13.67 10.60 -35.73
CA GLY A 683 -13.73 9.21 -35.28
C GLY A 683 -12.44 8.45 -35.63
N TYR A 684 -12.29 7.27 -35.04
CA TYR A 684 -11.09 6.45 -35.20
C TYR A 684 -11.44 4.95 -35.20
N ASP A 685 -11.28 4.34 -36.36
CA ASP A 685 -11.35 2.90 -36.64
C ASP A 685 -9.96 2.36 -37.04
N ALA A 686 -9.76 1.05 -37.08
CA ALA A 686 -8.48 0.40 -37.46
C ALA A 686 -7.90 0.87 -38.81
N ASP A 687 -8.75 1.13 -39.82
CA ASP A 687 -8.32 1.64 -41.13
C ASP A 687 -8.04 3.17 -41.15
N THR A 688 -8.23 3.85 -40.02
CA THR A 688 -8.10 5.31 -39.93
C THR A 688 -6.63 5.72 -39.87
N ASN A 689 -6.31 6.82 -40.53
CA ASN A 689 -4.94 7.32 -40.56
C ASN A 689 -4.93 8.86 -40.52
N TYR A 690 -4.34 9.38 -39.45
CA TYR A 690 -4.11 10.80 -39.18
C TYR A 690 -2.64 11.21 -39.37
N LYS A 691 -1.76 10.33 -39.87
CA LYS A 691 -0.36 10.63 -40.22
C LYS A 691 -0.26 11.67 -41.36
N GLY A 692 0.06 12.91 -40.98
CA GLY A 692 0.23 14.07 -41.88
C GLY A 692 -1.05 14.50 -42.63
N ALA A 693 -1.41 15.75 -42.91
CA ALA A 693 -0.94 17.07 -42.52
C ALA A 693 -2.16 17.98 -42.26
N ARG A 694 -2.19 18.62 -41.08
CA ARG A 694 -2.48 20.03 -40.77
C ARG A 694 -2.40 20.20 -39.25
N GLY A 695 -1.21 20.42 -38.71
CA GLY A 695 -1.00 21.01 -37.38
C GLY A 695 -0.27 22.34 -37.59
N GLY A 696 -0.62 23.39 -36.84
CA GLY A 696 0.08 24.67 -36.96
C GLY A 696 1.60 24.51 -36.72
N PRO A 697 2.44 25.41 -37.27
CA PRO A 697 3.88 25.32 -37.05
C PRO A 697 4.18 25.52 -35.56
N GLY A 698 4.72 24.49 -34.90
CA GLY A 698 5.46 24.67 -33.64
C GLY A 698 6.69 25.56 -33.86
N SER A 699 7.18 26.20 -32.79
CA SER A 699 8.47 26.90 -32.86
C SER A 699 9.58 25.85 -33.00
N PRO A 700 10.58 26.02 -33.91
CA PRO A 700 11.69 25.08 -33.99
C PRO A 700 12.48 25.05 -32.68
N GLY A 701 12.39 23.95 -31.93
CA GLY A 701 13.47 23.48 -31.06
C GLY A 701 14.72 23.23 -31.91
N ALA A 702 15.91 23.47 -31.37
CA ALA A 702 17.13 23.65 -32.14
C ALA A 702 17.36 22.55 -33.21
N ASN A 703 17.34 22.97 -34.49
CA ASN A 703 17.88 22.19 -35.60
C ASN A 703 19.23 21.60 -35.19
N GLY A 704 19.31 20.27 -35.10
CA GLY A 704 20.57 19.55 -35.05
C GLY A 704 21.42 19.95 -36.26
N LYS A 705 22.35 20.86 -36.04
CA LYS A 705 23.49 21.09 -36.92
C LYS A 705 24.33 19.81 -36.90
N GLY A 706 23.99 18.87 -37.76
CA GLY A 706 24.86 17.74 -38.07
C GLY A 706 26.23 18.26 -38.49
N HIS A 707 27.25 17.91 -37.71
CA HIS A 707 28.65 18.18 -38.03
C HIS A 707 29.00 17.62 -39.42
N GLY A 708 29.65 18.48 -40.22
CA GLY A 708 29.89 18.21 -41.62
C GLY A 708 30.75 16.98 -41.90
N LYS A 709 30.48 16.37 -43.06
CA LYS A 709 31.52 15.82 -43.92
C LYS A 709 31.38 16.42 -45.32
N GLY A 710 32.40 17.18 -45.71
CA GLY A 710 32.53 17.66 -47.07
C GLY A 710 32.85 16.52 -48.03
N ASN A 711 32.26 16.56 -49.22
CA ASN A 711 32.98 16.54 -50.49
C ASN A 711 31.99 16.54 -51.65
N GLY A 712 32.18 17.46 -52.59
CA GLY A 712 31.39 17.48 -53.83
C GLY A 712 31.57 18.74 -54.65
N LYS A 713 32.81 19.10 -54.99
CA LYS A 713 33.07 20.05 -56.09
C LYS A 713 32.59 19.42 -57.40
N GLY A 714 31.57 20.00 -58.03
CA GLY A 714 31.07 19.61 -59.34
C GLY A 714 30.54 20.80 -60.12
N HIS A 715 31.31 21.21 -61.12
CA HIS A 715 31.14 22.38 -61.99
C HIS A 715 29.75 22.65 -62.60
N SER A 716 29.41 23.94 -62.61
CA SER A 716 28.80 24.75 -63.68
C SER A 716 27.90 24.08 -64.73
N LYS A 717 26.69 24.63 -64.92
CA LYS A 717 26.33 25.46 -66.10
C LYS A 717 24.89 25.97 -65.95
N GLY A 718 24.73 27.29 -66.03
CA GLY A 718 23.43 27.93 -66.16
C GLY A 718 22.83 27.81 -67.57
N LYS A 719 21.50 27.90 -67.61
CA LYS A 719 20.58 28.43 -68.63
C LYS A 719 19.19 28.24 -67.99
N GLY A 720 18.32 29.22 -67.81
CA GLY A 720 17.95 30.34 -68.65
C GLY A 720 16.44 30.24 -68.86
N LYS A 721 15.67 31.18 -68.31
CA LYS A 721 14.21 31.31 -68.43
C LYS A 721 13.75 31.32 -69.90
N GLY A 722 12.54 30.81 -70.14
CA GLY A 722 11.78 31.07 -71.36
C GLY A 722 10.32 30.62 -71.22
N HIS A 723 9.41 31.60 -71.12
CA HIS A 723 7.98 31.47 -71.39
C HIS A 723 7.70 31.51 -72.91
N GLY A 724 6.55 30.96 -73.33
CA GLY A 724 5.94 31.03 -74.67
C GLY A 724 5.79 29.63 -75.28
N ASP A 725 4.63 29.10 -75.67
CA ASP A 725 3.28 29.63 -75.90
C ASP A 725 2.22 28.63 -75.39
#